data_AF-A0A9E4BJ13-F1
#
_entry.id   AF-A0A9E4BJ13-F1
#
_cell.length_a   1.000
_cell.length_b   1.000
_cell.length_c   1.000
_cell.angle_alpha   90.00
_cell.angle_beta   90.00
_cell.angle_gamma   90.00
#
_symmetry.space_group_name_H-M   'P 1'
#
loop_
_entity.id
_entity.type
_entity.pdbx_description
1 polymer ?
#
loop_
_entity_poly.entity_id
_entity_poly.type
_entity_poly.pdbx_seq_one_letter_code
_entity_poly.pdbx_strand_id
1 'polypeptide(L)'
;SPDRLFDGIALASPRYTLRRAALIFAGRLPTAAEYASVAGGDDATLRRAVRALMTGPAFHEFLLRATNDRLLTERHVDDQTIENRGHLVAFDNEYYRLHAEAVRTGRWQEFARWHQGVQHGAARAPLELVAHVVGNDLPFTEVLTADYVMANPWAASAYGTAPTFVDADDPDEFLPVKIAGYYTKRQGYQESFDPGIGLRVLNPGPGLVDHPHAGLLSTMVFLRRYPTTATNRNRARARWTYYHFLGVDVEKSASRTTDPVALADTDNPTMKNPACTVCHSVLDPVAGAFQNFGDVGFYRDQWGGLDSLDGLYKDPEGEKRAVEAGSWEQRETVTAPLTLALDSQVVLGFVNDYWVGGTGIDRNLRLHRLALHDTGGNVVDVVDLVDLFGQTCGEPVRTADASSDHWVIWSDCSVRVPVDVPADGDYVVEVTTWADQAGDEPARLAVAASPYRLGDAWYRDMRAPGFGGESPPDAARSLPWLARRIVADERFAEAAVGFWWPAIMGRDLAVPPPESDDVDFDGRLLAARAQASTVDSLAAGFRTGFHDGSPYNVKDLLAEIVVSDWFRAQTFEGGDPVRAEALRQAGARRLLTPEELAHKTESITGFRWGRWIHPSARPFRRETDALSDLEGYRLIYGGIDSDGMTDRLREMNSVMAAVARSHAVESSCPIVLREFYGLPEEQRRLFGGIDAAVSPRSDIVGKFKVAATTRADADTLVLRGHLTAGERNISLAFPNDYWNADTLEDRNLRLDRLVVRDAADLEVASVEFEALDAGACAPPLADTEGDHLVVYRPCRLDVPVEIPAGGIHEVEVVAWADQAGDQLAVLDMAVESDTVNSAGARAIRNKLVDLIETVLGVEVDASSPDVEAAYRLYVDVWERRRETGGLRFLDSACAYGADIRYFDGVLEDALVEVVEDWGLYYRYDWERINGLLYRDAIPYDSSAAARAWVAVLAYLLLDYRYLYL
;
A
#
# COMPACT_ATOMS: atom_id res chain seq x y z
N SER A 1 23.94 27.43 -14.63
CA SER A 1 24.69 26.19 -14.39
C SER A 1 24.03 25.42 -13.26
N PRO A 2 24.21 24.10 -13.16
CA PRO A 2 23.69 23.28 -12.06
C PRO A 2 23.98 23.87 -10.67
N ASP A 3 25.22 24.31 -10.41
CA ASP A 3 25.66 24.81 -9.10
C ASP A 3 25.01 26.12 -8.63
N ARG A 4 24.34 26.83 -9.54
CA ARG A 4 23.67 28.12 -9.25
C ARG A 4 22.15 28.03 -9.39
N LEU A 5 21.61 26.81 -9.53
CA LEU A 5 20.20 26.60 -9.78
C LEU A 5 19.32 27.16 -8.66
N PHE A 6 19.79 27.09 -7.40
CA PHE A 6 19.07 27.55 -6.22
C PHE A 6 19.47 28.97 -5.73
N ASP A 7 20.37 29.67 -6.42
CA ASP A 7 20.83 31.02 -6.02
C ASP A 7 19.67 32.02 -5.92
N GLY A 8 19.38 32.51 -4.71
CA GLY A 8 18.29 33.45 -4.46
C GLY A 8 16.89 32.81 -4.37
N ILE A 9 16.78 31.48 -4.34
CA ILE A 9 15.54 30.78 -3.99
C ILE A 9 15.35 30.81 -2.47
N ALA A 10 14.16 31.19 -2.02
CA ALA A 10 13.79 31.05 -0.62
C ALA A 10 13.64 29.56 -0.29
N LEU A 11 14.32 29.09 0.77
CA LEU A 11 14.18 27.73 1.27
C LEU A 11 13.17 27.71 2.42
N ALA A 12 12.44 26.60 2.53
CA ALA A 12 11.58 26.29 3.65
C ALA A 12 12.34 26.40 4.98
N SER A 13 11.66 26.99 5.97
CA SER A 13 12.17 27.06 7.33
C SER A 13 12.31 25.65 7.92
N PRO A 14 13.24 25.41 8.87
CA PRO A 14 13.35 24.13 9.54
C PRO A 14 12.06 23.64 10.21
N ARG A 15 11.26 24.58 10.75
CA ARG A 15 9.92 24.29 11.30
C ARG A 15 8.99 23.70 10.23
N TYR A 16 8.91 24.32 9.06
CA TYR A 16 8.05 23.85 7.97
C TYR A 16 8.57 22.54 7.37
N THR A 17 9.89 22.40 7.19
CA THR A 17 10.50 21.14 6.71
C THR A 17 10.26 19.99 7.68
N LEU A 18 10.39 20.22 8.99
CA LEU A 18 10.14 19.19 10.01
C LEU A 18 8.67 18.74 10.01
N ARG A 19 7.73 19.66 9.83
CA ARG A 19 6.30 19.33 9.70
C ARG A 19 6.05 18.36 8.55
N ARG A 20 6.63 18.65 7.38
CA ARG A 20 6.50 17.80 6.18
C ARG A 20 7.16 16.45 6.38
N ALA A 21 8.35 16.42 6.96
CA ALA A 21 9.04 15.17 7.29
C ALA A 21 8.25 14.30 8.29
N ALA A 22 7.61 14.90 9.30
CA ALA A 22 6.81 14.18 10.28
C ALA A 22 5.55 13.56 9.67
N LEU A 23 4.91 14.23 8.71
CA LEU A 23 3.81 13.64 7.96
C LEU A 23 4.26 12.44 7.12
N ILE A 24 5.45 12.50 6.51
CA ILE A 24 6.00 11.37 5.72
C ILE A 24 6.40 10.20 6.61
N PHE A 25 7.23 10.44 7.63
CA PHE A 25 7.92 9.38 8.38
C PHE A 25 7.18 8.95 9.65
N ALA A 26 6.43 9.85 10.28
CA ALA A 26 5.76 9.58 11.55
C ALA A 26 4.22 9.55 11.42
N GLY A 27 3.66 9.88 10.24
CA GLY A 27 2.21 9.90 10.01
C GLY A 27 1.45 10.91 10.90
N ARG A 28 2.14 11.89 11.47
CA ARG A 28 1.59 12.86 12.44
C ARG A 28 2.27 14.22 12.34
N LEU A 29 1.67 15.22 12.99
CA LEU A 29 2.33 16.49 13.20
C LEU A 29 3.48 16.38 14.22
N PRO A 30 4.53 17.22 14.12
CA PRO A 30 5.52 17.35 15.16
C PRO A 30 4.91 17.82 16.49
N THR A 31 5.42 17.29 17.58
CA THR A 31 5.13 17.75 18.95
C THR A 31 5.72 19.14 19.20
N ALA A 32 5.25 19.82 20.25
CA ALA A 32 5.82 21.11 20.65
C ALA A 32 7.33 21.03 20.94
N ALA A 33 7.80 19.91 21.53
CA ALA A 33 9.21 19.67 21.82
C ALA A 33 10.04 19.47 20.53
N GLU A 34 9.51 18.70 19.56
CA GLU A 34 10.15 18.51 18.25
C GLU A 34 10.27 19.85 17.51
N TYR A 35 9.22 20.68 17.51
CA TYR A 35 9.29 22.03 16.94
C TYR A 35 10.30 22.94 17.65
N ALA A 36 10.34 22.91 18.98
CA ALA A 36 11.30 23.71 19.75
C ALA A 36 12.74 23.30 19.44
N SER A 37 12.99 22.02 19.14
CA SER A 37 14.32 21.53 18.81
C SER A 37 14.93 22.20 17.58
N VAL A 38 14.12 22.60 16.60
CA VAL A 38 14.60 23.22 15.33
C VAL A 38 14.50 24.74 15.30
N ALA A 39 14.12 25.37 16.43
CA ALA A 39 13.95 26.83 16.51
C ALA A 39 15.25 27.61 16.23
N GLY A 40 16.41 27.01 16.45
CA GLY A 40 17.73 27.59 16.17
C GLY A 40 18.06 27.75 14.68
N GLY A 41 17.28 27.13 13.80
CA GLY A 41 17.36 27.37 12.35
C GLY A 41 18.48 26.63 11.61
N ASP A 42 19.29 25.81 12.28
CA ASP A 42 20.45 25.16 11.67
C ASP A 42 20.14 23.78 11.04
N ASP A 43 20.80 23.47 9.93
CA ASP A 43 20.58 22.24 9.16
C ASP A 43 21.04 20.97 9.91
N ALA A 44 22.03 21.08 10.79
CA ALA A 44 22.51 19.93 11.58
C ALA A 44 21.45 19.48 12.59
N THR A 45 20.75 20.41 13.21
CA THR A 45 19.66 20.20 14.15
C THR A 45 18.41 19.74 13.43
N LEU A 46 18.09 20.33 12.27
CA LEU A 46 17.00 19.84 11.41
C LEU A 46 17.22 18.38 11.01
N ARG A 47 18.42 18.01 10.56
CA ARG A 47 18.79 16.63 10.20
C ARG A 47 18.57 15.65 11.34
N ARG A 48 19.04 15.99 12.56
CA ARG A 48 18.82 15.15 13.75
C ARG A 48 17.34 15.00 14.09
N ALA A 49 16.57 16.08 14.00
CA ALA A 49 15.12 16.06 14.24
C ALA A 49 14.38 15.20 13.21
N VAL A 50 14.73 15.32 11.93
CA VAL A 50 14.17 14.49 10.85
C VAL A 50 14.48 13.00 11.06
N ARG A 51 15.73 12.68 11.37
CA ARG A 51 16.14 11.30 11.65
C ARG A 51 15.43 10.71 12.86
N ALA A 52 15.14 11.51 13.89
CA ALA A 52 14.42 11.06 15.09
C ALA A 52 12.97 10.63 14.80
N LEU A 53 12.36 11.11 13.71
CA LEU A 53 11.02 10.72 13.28
C LEU A 53 10.97 9.30 12.67
N MET A 54 12.12 8.73 12.28
CA MET A 54 12.23 7.47 11.55
C MET A 54 12.20 6.25 12.50
N THR A 55 11.15 6.18 13.32
CA THR A 55 10.94 5.13 14.33
C THR A 55 9.46 4.78 14.46
N GLY A 56 9.17 3.59 15.00
CA GLY A 56 7.81 3.14 15.30
C GLY A 56 6.98 2.72 14.08
N PRO A 57 5.68 2.41 14.30
CA PRO A 57 4.83 1.78 13.29
C PRO A 57 4.63 2.61 12.02
N ALA A 58 4.47 3.93 12.13
CA ALA A 58 4.26 4.79 10.96
C ALA A 58 5.50 4.82 10.03
N PHE A 59 6.71 4.76 10.61
CA PHE A 59 7.91 4.68 9.80
C PHE A 59 8.07 3.30 9.16
N HIS A 60 7.68 2.23 9.85
CA HIS A 60 7.62 0.88 9.28
C HIS A 60 6.71 0.85 8.06
N GLU A 61 5.49 1.37 8.17
CA GLU A 61 4.54 1.46 7.06
C GLU A 61 5.05 2.33 5.91
N PHE A 62 5.75 3.44 6.20
CA PHE A 62 6.46 4.22 5.17
C PHE A 62 7.45 3.34 4.38
N LEU A 63 8.28 2.54 5.06
CA LEU A 63 9.28 1.69 4.41
C LEU A 63 8.63 0.63 3.53
N LEU A 64 7.60 -0.04 4.03
CA LEU A 64 6.86 -1.07 3.29
C LEU A 64 6.22 -0.48 2.04
N ARG A 65 5.51 0.64 2.17
CA ARG A 65 4.85 1.34 1.07
C ARG A 65 5.84 1.85 0.04
N ALA A 66 6.87 2.57 0.47
CA ALA A 66 7.89 3.12 -0.43
C ALA A 66 8.66 2.02 -1.17
N THR A 67 8.90 0.89 -0.52
CA THR A 67 9.53 -0.28 -1.14
C THR A 67 8.58 -0.96 -2.13
N ASN A 68 7.31 -1.12 -1.77
CA ASN A 68 6.32 -1.74 -2.65
C ASN A 68 6.01 -0.90 -3.89
N ASP A 69 6.00 0.44 -3.78
CA ASP A 69 5.91 1.36 -4.92
C ASP A 69 7.02 1.11 -5.97
N ARG A 70 8.12 0.45 -5.59
CA ARG A 70 9.20 0.05 -6.49
C ARG A 70 9.13 -1.42 -6.90
N LEU A 71 9.03 -2.32 -5.92
CA LEU A 71 9.15 -3.76 -6.15
C LEU A 71 7.83 -4.40 -6.58
N LEU A 72 6.69 -3.81 -6.23
CA LEU A 72 5.34 -4.26 -6.58
C LEU A 72 5.08 -5.71 -6.14
N THR A 73 5.64 -6.11 -5.00
CA THR A 73 5.56 -7.47 -4.46
C THR A 73 4.25 -7.73 -3.72
N GLU A 74 3.52 -6.69 -3.28
CA GLU A 74 2.18 -6.85 -2.67
C GLU A 74 1.15 -7.44 -3.63
N ARG A 75 1.43 -7.50 -4.93
CA ARG A 75 0.63 -8.27 -5.90
C ARG A 75 0.29 -9.66 -5.38
N HIS A 76 1.25 -10.29 -4.68
CA HIS A 76 1.15 -11.67 -4.23
C HIS A 76 0.68 -11.81 -2.76
N VAL A 77 0.28 -10.73 -2.09
CA VAL A 77 -0.17 -10.77 -0.68
C VAL A 77 -1.41 -11.65 -0.49
N ASP A 78 -2.25 -11.74 -1.51
CA ASP A 78 -3.45 -12.57 -1.52
C ASP A 78 -3.28 -13.88 -2.34
N ASP A 79 -2.09 -14.14 -2.87
CA ASP A 79 -1.82 -15.34 -3.68
C ASP A 79 -1.37 -16.55 -2.83
N GLN A 80 -1.34 -17.70 -3.47
CA GLN A 80 -0.65 -18.90 -2.96
C GLN A 80 0.84 -18.81 -3.31
N THR A 81 1.57 -17.97 -2.56
CA THR A 81 3.01 -17.73 -2.71
C THR A 81 3.86 -18.99 -2.52
N ILE A 82 3.57 -19.81 -1.50
CA ILE A 82 4.20 -21.11 -1.31
C ILE A 82 3.26 -22.20 -1.82
N GLU A 83 3.69 -22.90 -2.86
CA GLU A 83 2.96 -24.03 -3.46
C GLU A 83 3.35 -25.37 -2.82
N ASN A 84 2.38 -26.29 -2.76
CA ASN A 84 2.54 -27.65 -2.24
C ASN A 84 3.23 -28.57 -3.27
N ARG A 85 4.54 -28.33 -3.48
CA ARG A 85 5.38 -29.05 -4.45
C ARG A 85 6.32 -30.09 -3.83
N GLY A 86 6.38 -30.22 -2.51
CA GLY A 86 7.22 -31.22 -1.82
C GLY A 86 8.66 -30.80 -1.53
N HIS A 87 9.01 -29.53 -1.79
CA HIS A 87 10.36 -29.00 -1.52
C HIS A 87 10.51 -28.46 -0.09
N LEU A 88 9.43 -28.01 0.53
CA LEU A 88 9.40 -27.48 1.89
C LEU A 88 8.65 -28.48 2.77
N VAL A 89 9.34 -29.53 3.20
CA VAL A 89 8.72 -30.70 3.83
C VAL A 89 7.83 -30.34 5.03
N ALA A 90 8.24 -29.36 5.83
CA ALA A 90 7.45 -28.87 6.96
C ALA A 90 6.13 -28.24 6.50
N PHE A 91 6.15 -27.38 5.48
CA PHE A 91 4.96 -26.83 4.85
C PHE A 91 4.07 -27.92 4.24
N ASP A 92 4.64 -28.76 3.37
CA ASP A 92 3.87 -29.73 2.59
C ASP A 92 3.13 -30.74 3.48
N ASN A 93 3.79 -31.25 4.52
CA ASN A 93 3.18 -32.21 5.44
C ASN A 93 2.18 -31.57 6.40
N GLU A 94 2.41 -30.34 6.85
CA GLU A 94 1.48 -29.62 7.71
C GLU A 94 0.23 -29.18 6.94
N TYR A 95 0.41 -28.72 5.70
CA TYR A 95 -0.68 -28.46 4.75
C TYR A 95 -1.55 -29.70 4.58
N TYR A 96 -0.94 -30.86 4.27
CA TYR A 96 -1.68 -32.12 4.14
C TYR A 96 -2.42 -32.49 5.43
N ARG A 97 -1.76 -32.38 6.59
CA ARG A 97 -2.34 -32.74 7.90
C ARG A 97 -3.59 -31.91 8.21
N LEU A 98 -3.47 -30.59 8.15
CA LEU A 98 -4.54 -29.65 8.49
C LEU A 98 -5.67 -29.71 7.45
N HIS A 99 -5.34 -29.80 6.17
CA HIS A 99 -6.34 -29.89 5.12
C HIS A 99 -7.13 -31.21 5.19
N ALA A 100 -6.46 -32.34 5.42
CA ALA A 100 -7.10 -33.64 5.63
C ALA A 100 -8.06 -33.61 6.82
N GLU A 101 -7.67 -32.96 7.92
CA GLU A 101 -8.54 -32.79 9.09
C GLU A 101 -9.75 -31.90 8.79
N ALA A 102 -9.55 -30.79 8.08
CA ALA A 102 -10.63 -29.89 7.69
C ALA A 102 -11.65 -30.61 6.78
N VAL A 103 -11.20 -31.36 5.78
CA VAL A 103 -12.06 -32.16 4.89
C VAL A 103 -12.84 -33.22 5.68
N ARG A 104 -12.19 -33.91 6.62
CA ARG A 104 -12.82 -34.98 7.42
C ARG A 104 -13.85 -34.45 8.42
N THR A 105 -13.64 -33.25 8.98
CA THR A 105 -14.42 -32.73 10.11
C THR A 105 -15.34 -31.56 9.78
N GLY A 106 -15.16 -30.94 8.61
CA GLY A 106 -15.83 -29.70 8.21
C GLY A 106 -15.30 -28.43 8.89
N ARG A 107 -14.29 -28.54 9.77
CA ARG A 107 -13.71 -27.40 10.50
C ARG A 107 -12.55 -26.77 9.72
N TRP A 108 -12.85 -25.75 8.92
CA TRP A 108 -11.87 -25.09 8.03
C TRP A 108 -11.04 -23.97 8.68
N GLN A 109 -11.45 -23.47 9.83
CA GLN A 109 -10.87 -22.27 10.44
C GLN A 109 -9.38 -22.41 10.75
N GLU A 110 -8.96 -23.55 11.32
CA GLU A 110 -7.56 -23.81 11.68
C GLU A 110 -6.66 -23.90 10.43
N PHE A 111 -7.08 -24.68 9.43
CA PHE A 111 -6.37 -24.78 8.15
C PHE A 111 -6.29 -23.42 7.45
N ALA A 112 -7.41 -22.69 7.35
CA ALA A 112 -7.45 -21.39 6.69
C ALA A 112 -6.54 -20.38 7.39
N ARG A 113 -6.57 -20.32 8.74
CA ARG A 113 -5.72 -19.42 9.53
C ARG A 113 -4.23 -19.73 9.34
N TRP A 114 -3.85 -21.00 9.47
CA TRP A 114 -2.46 -21.42 9.29
C TRP A 114 -1.98 -21.16 7.86
N HIS A 115 -2.73 -21.63 6.85
CA HIS A 115 -2.34 -21.52 5.46
C HIS A 115 -2.23 -20.06 5.03
N GLN A 116 -3.24 -19.24 5.32
CA GLN A 116 -3.18 -17.81 5.02
C GLN A 116 -2.01 -17.14 5.76
N GLY A 117 -1.72 -17.53 7.01
CA GLY A 117 -0.61 -16.97 7.78
C GLY A 117 0.75 -17.24 7.15
N VAL A 118 0.94 -18.46 6.63
CA VAL A 118 2.13 -18.83 5.84
C VAL A 118 2.21 -17.99 4.56
N GLN A 119 1.10 -17.85 3.83
CA GLN A 119 1.09 -17.09 2.58
C GLN A 119 1.37 -15.60 2.80
N HIS A 120 0.76 -14.98 3.82
CA HIS A 120 1.01 -13.59 4.21
C HIS A 120 2.48 -13.38 4.58
N GLY A 121 3.03 -14.25 5.44
CA GLY A 121 4.43 -14.18 5.85
C GLY A 121 5.39 -14.30 4.67
N ALA A 122 5.15 -15.26 3.77
CA ALA A 122 5.97 -15.41 2.57
C ALA A 122 5.85 -14.22 1.60
N ALA A 123 4.64 -13.67 1.44
CA ALA A 123 4.36 -12.55 0.54
C ALA A 123 5.01 -11.23 1.01
N ARG A 124 4.98 -10.96 2.32
CA ARG A 124 5.52 -9.73 2.92
C ARG A 124 7.03 -9.78 3.17
N ALA A 125 7.63 -10.97 3.19
CA ALA A 125 9.06 -11.18 3.44
C ALA A 125 10.03 -10.23 2.70
N PRO A 126 9.85 -9.88 1.41
CA PRO A 126 10.74 -8.95 0.74
C PRO A 126 10.68 -7.52 1.31
N LEU A 127 9.47 -7.03 1.59
CA LEU A 127 9.28 -5.67 2.13
C LEU A 127 9.77 -5.60 3.57
N GLU A 128 9.48 -6.66 4.35
CA GLU A 128 9.93 -6.80 5.73
C GLU A 128 11.46 -6.92 5.83
N LEU A 129 12.15 -7.48 4.82
CA LEU A 129 13.61 -7.47 4.77
C LEU A 129 14.15 -6.05 4.67
N VAL A 130 13.60 -5.23 3.78
CA VAL A 130 13.99 -3.82 3.65
C VAL A 130 13.68 -3.07 4.94
N ALA A 131 12.49 -3.28 5.51
CA ALA A 131 12.08 -2.66 6.76
C ALA A 131 12.98 -3.06 7.93
N HIS A 132 13.37 -4.33 8.02
CA HIS A 132 14.30 -4.83 9.03
C HIS A 132 15.68 -4.20 8.89
N VAL A 133 16.25 -4.15 7.68
CA VAL A 133 17.57 -3.56 7.42
C VAL A 133 17.58 -2.08 7.80
N VAL A 134 16.59 -1.32 7.33
CA VAL A 134 16.53 0.13 7.59
C VAL A 134 16.18 0.42 9.04
N GLY A 135 15.19 -0.28 9.60
CA GLY A 135 14.72 -0.11 10.98
C GLY A 135 15.81 -0.32 12.01
N ASN A 136 16.72 -1.27 11.77
CA ASN A 136 17.84 -1.62 12.65
C ASN A 136 19.16 -0.92 12.28
N ASP A 137 19.15 0.06 11.38
CA ASP A 137 20.35 0.82 10.97
C ASP A 137 21.47 -0.08 10.38
N LEU A 138 21.09 -1.21 9.76
CA LEU A 138 22.00 -2.11 9.06
C LEU A 138 22.39 -1.53 7.69
N PRO A 139 23.57 -1.92 7.13
CA PRO A 139 23.98 -1.47 5.81
C PRO A 139 22.97 -1.90 4.74
N PHE A 140 22.50 -0.98 3.90
CA PHE A 140 21.51 -1.29 2.86
C PHE A 140 21.95 -2.36 1.86
N THR A 141 23.25 -2.64 1.76
CA THR A 141 23.77 -3.78 0.98
C THR A 141 23.17 -5.12 1.42
N GLU A 142 22.75 -5.23 2.68
CA GLU A 142 22.16 -6.43 3.27
C GLU A 142 20.84 -6.83 2.61
N VAL A 143 20.09 -5.91 1.97
CA VAL A 143 18.87 -6.27 1.24
C VAL A 143 19.14 -7.26 0.09
N LEU A 144 20.38 -7.32 -0.42
CA LEU A 144 20.80 -8.30 -1.42
C LEU A 144 21.69 -9.40 -0.84
N THR A 145 22.51 -9.09 0.17
CA THR A 145 23.48 -10.04 0.71
C THR A 145 22.99 -10.86 1.90
N ALA A 146 21.81 -10.54 2.44
CA ALA A 146 21.19 -11.30 3.52
C ALA A 146 21.12 -12.77 3.13
N ASP A 147 21.54 -13.62 4.04
CA ASP A 147 21.51 -15.06 3.89
C ASP A 147 20.33 -15.67 4.67
N TYR A 148 19.38 -14.85 5.09
CA TYR A 148 18.15 -15.18 5.81
C TYR A 148 16.94 -14.56 5.11
N VAL A 149 15.76 -15.15 5.35
CA VAL A 149 14.46 -14.62 4.91
C VAL A 149 13.71 -14.08 6.13
N MET A 150 12.94 -13.02 5.97
CA MET A 150 12.03 -12.57 7.02
C MET A 150 10.80 -13.47 7.07
N ALA A 151 10.42 -13.92 8.25
CA ALA A 151 9.28 -14.79 8.44
C ALA A 151 8.48 -14.43 9.68
N ASN A 152 7.15 -14.49 9.56
CA ASN A 152 6.24 -14.48 10.68
C ASN A 152 6.14 -15.88 11.35
N PRO A 153 5.38 -16.06 12.44
CA PRO A 153 5.31 -17.34 13.16
C PRO A 153 4.98 -18.55 12.27
N TRP A 154 4.02 -18.39 11.36
CA TRP A 154 3.58 -19.46 10.47
C TRP A 154 4.60 -19.77 9.37
N ALA A 155 5.12 -18.75 8.68
CA ALA A 155 6.11 -18.93 7.63
C ALA A 155 7.42 -19.52 8.18
N ALA A 156 7.83 -19.15 9.40
CA ALA A 156 9.01 -19.71 10.05
C ALA A 156 8.88 -21.23 10.24
N SER A 157 7.71 -21.68 10.70
CA SER A 157 7.37 -23.11 10.82
C SER A 157 7.37 -23.82 9.46
N ALA A 158 6.78 -23.20 8.44
CA ALA A 158 6.78 -23.71 7.07
C ALA A 158 8.20 -23.88 6.47
N TYR A 159 9.15 -23.02 6.87
CA TYR A 159 10.57 -23.12 6.52
C TYR A 159 11.37 -24.14 7.35
N GLY A 160 10.71 -24.83 8.30
CA GLY A 160 11.33 -25.83 9.16
C GLY A 160 12.11 -25.23 10.33
N THR A 161 11.75 -24.02 10.77
CA THR A 161 12.37 -23.33 11.90
C THR A 161 11.34 -23.01 12.99
N ALA A 162 11.81 -22.82 14.23
CA ALA A 162 10.97 -22.48 15.36
C ALA A 162 11.65 -21.42 16.25
N PRO A 163 11.84 -20.18 15.77
CA PRO A 163 12.32 -19.10 16.60
C PRO A 163 11.25 -18.70 17.64
N THR A 164 11.64 -17.89 18.62
CA THR A 164 10.73 -17.39 19.66
C THR A 164 10.17 -16.02 19.27
N PHE A 165 8.85 -15.95 19.09
CA PHE A 165 8.09 -14.72 18.85
C PHE A 165 7.53 -14.18 20.16
N VAL A 166 7.30 -12.87 20.24
CA VAL A 166 6.62 -12.21 21.36
C VAL A 166 5.15 -12.62 21.39
N ASP A 167 4.49 -12.61 20.23
CA ASP A 167 3.13 -13.08 20.03
C ASP A 167 3.10 -14.06 18.83
N ALA A 168 2.93 -15.35 19.14
CA ALA A 168 2.85 -16.39 18.12
C ALA A 168 1.57 -16.33 17.27
N ASP A 169 0.60 -15.49 17.65
CA ASP A 169 -0.64 -15.23 16.93
C ASP A 169 -0.61 -13.91 16.14
N ASP A 170 0.50 -13.15 16.19
CA ASP A 170 0.69 -11.91 15.43
C ASP A 170 1.27 -12.19 14.02
N PRO A 171 0.52 -11.89 12.94
CA PRO A 171 0.98 -12.04 11.55
C PRO A 171 2.03 -11.06 11.10
N ASP A 172 2.15 -9.94 11.78
CA ASP A 172 2.98 -8.81 11.42
C ASP A 172 4.25 -8.74 12.29
N GLU A 173 4.46 -9.73 13.18
CA GLU A 173 5.73 -9.96 13.85
C GLU A 173 6.68 -10.77 12.96
N PHE A 174 7.69 -10.11 12.38
CA PHE A 174 8.67 -10.74 11.49
C PHE A 174 10.06 -10.88 12.13
N LEU A 175 10.66 -12.06 12.00
CA LEU A 175 12.02 -12.36 12.44
C LEU A 175 12.88 -12.91 11.28
N PRO A 176 14.21 -12.65 11.29
CA PRO A 176 15.12 -13.26 10.32
C PRO A 176 15.30 -14.76 10.61
N VAL A 177 15.05 -15.61 9.61
CA VAL A 177 15.19 -17.07 9.71
C VAL A 177 15.94 -17.68 8.51
N LYS A 178 16.47 -18.88 8.70
CA LYS A 178 17.05 -19.70 7.62
C LYS A 178 16.01 -20.65 7.06
N ILE A 179 16.02 -20.89 5.75
CA ILE A 179 15.22 -21.97 5.16
C ILE A 179 15.94 -23.30 5.45
N ALA A 180 15.54 -23.98 6.52
CA ALA A 180 16.20 -25.19 7.02
C ALA A 180 15.60 -26.49 6.45
N GLY A 181 14.33 -26.47 6.05
CA GLY A 181 13.58 -27.64 5.59
C GLY A 181 13.51 -27.83 4.07
N TYR A 182 14.50 -27.35 3.30
CA TYR A 182 14.45 -27.38 1.83
C TYR A 182 15.09 -28.65 1.23
N TYR A 183 14.34 -29.37 0.40
CA TYR A 183 14.78 -30.60 -0.26
C TYR A 183 14.64 -30.53 -1.78
N THR A 184 15.69 -30.89 -2.49
CA THR A 184 15.62 -31.19 -3.93
C THR A 184 15.15 -32.63 -4.14
N LYS A 185 14.31 -32.88 -5.14
CA LYS A 185 13.79 -34.23 -5.40
C LYS A 185 14.85 -35.11 -6.06
N ARG A 186 15.38 -36.08 -5.31
CA ARG A 186 16.44 -37.01 -5.74
C ARG A 186 16.01 -38.46 -5.58
N GLN A 187 16.82 -39.38 -6.08
CA GLN A 187 16.60 -40.82 -5.86
C GLN A 187 16.41 -41.12 -4.36
N GLY A 188 15.33 -41.84 -4.04
CA GLY A 188 14.91 -42.13 -2.66
C GLY A 188 13.86 -41.18 -2.09
N TYR A 189 13.55 -40.07 -2.76
CA TYR A 189 12.41 -39.22 -2.43
C TYR A 189 11.10 -39.96 -2.75
N GLN A 190 10.13 -39.93 -1.83
CA GLN A 190 8.83 -40.57 -1.95
C GLN A 190 7.72 -39.62 -1.46
N GLU A 191 6.69 -39.46 -2.27
CA GLU A 191 5.50 -38.67 -1.95
C GLU A 191 4.22 -39.45 -2.27
N SER A 192 3.12 -39.04 -1.67
CA SER A 192 1.78 -39.47 -2.04
C SER A 192 0.93 -38.24 -2.33
N PHE A 193 0.15 -38.27 -3.40
CA PHE A 193 -0.79 -37.21 -3.75
C PHE A 193 -2.23 -37.69 -3.58
N ASP A 194 -3.02 -36.95 -2.82
CA ASP A 194 -4.46 -37.13 -2.72
C ASP A 194 -5.16 -35.96 -3.44
N PRO A 195 -5.94 -36.19 -4.51
CA PRO A 195 -6.57 -35.12 -5.28
C PRO A 195 -7.46 -34.17 -4.47
N GLY A 196 -8.01 -34.61 -3.34
CA GLY A 196 -8.86 -33.79 -2.46
C GLY A 196 -8.12 -33.07 -1.35
N ILE A 197 -6.84 -33.38 -1.12
CA ILE A 197 -6.06 -32.88 0.02
C ILE A 197 -4.75 -32.24 -0.45
N GLY A 198 -3.98 -32.90 -1.30
CA GLY A 198 -2.69 -32.42 -1.78
C GLY A 198 -1.57 -33.46 -1.61
N LEU A 199 -0.34 -32.98 -1.74
CA LEU A 199 0.90 -33.73 -1.65
C LEU A 199 1.32 -33.90 -0.19
N ARG A 200 1.67 -35.14 0.15
CA ARG A 200 2.33 -35.53 1.40
C ARG A 200 3.69 -36.14 1.10
N VAL A 201 4.73 -35.63 1.73
CA VAL A 201 6.08 -36.20 1.66
C VAL A 201 6.17 -37.37 2.63
N LEU A 202 6.37 -38.58 2.10
CA LEU A 202 6.52 -39.81 2.90
C LEU A 202 7.97 -40.03 3.31
N ASN A 203 8.90 -39.75 2.40
CA ASN A 203 10.33 -39.82 2.64
C ASN A 203 11.01 -38.72 1.80
N PRO A 204 11.66 -37.72 2.42
CA PRO A 204 12.29 -36.63 1.67
C PRO A 204 13.61 -37.05 0.99
N GLY A 205 14.12 -38.26 1.26
CA GLY A 205 15.37 -38.76 0.68
C GLY A 205 16.60 -37.94 1.10
N PRO A 206 17.74 -38.10 0.39
CA PRO A 206 19.02 -37.43 0.72
C PRO A 206 19.11 -35.98 0.20
N GLY A 207 18.01 -35.42 -0.30
CA GLY A 207 18.00 -34.18 -1.08
C GLY A 207 18.10 -32.87 -0.29
N LEU A 208 18.45 -32.90 1.00
CA LEU A 208 18.57 -31.70 1.85
C LEU A 208 19.64 -30.75 1.29
N VAL A 209 19.30 -29.47 1.13
CA VAL A 209 20.19 -28.44 0.59
C VAL A 209 20.26 -27.24 1.53
N ASP A 210 21.46 -26.71 1.74
CA ASP A 210 21.66 -25.35 2.26
C ASP A 210 21.17 -24.35 1.20
N HIS A 211 19.94 -23.85 1.37
CA HIS A 211 19.28 -22.99 0.39
C HIS A 211 20.14 -21.74 0.11
N PRO A 212 20.60 -21.49 -1.13
CA PRO A 212 21.51 -20.39 -1.44
C PRO A 212 20.77 -19.05 -1.52
N HIS A 213 20.35 -18.55 -0.35
CA HIS A 213 19.63 -17.29 -0.20
C HIS A 213 20.53 -16.09 -0.53
N ALA A 214 19.94 -15.10 -1.20
CA ALA A 214 20.55 -13.87 -1.72
C ALA A 214 19.56 -12.71 -1.56
N GLY A 215 19.19 -12.43 -0.30
CA GLY A 215 18.20 -11.42 0.09
C GLY A 215 16.97 -11.40 -0.82
N LEU A 216 16.58 -10.20 -1.24
CA LEU A 216 15.44 -9.94 -2.11
C LEU A 216 15.42 -10.83 -3.35
N LEU A 217 16.56 -11.01 -4.03
CA LEU A 217 16.64 -11.67 -5.34
C LEU A 217 16.22 -13.15 -5.30
N SER A 218 16.32 -13.78 -4.13
CA SER A 218 16.00 -15.20 -3.95
C SER A 218 14.70 -15.45 -3.19
N THR A 219 13.96 -14.39 -2.85
CA THR A 219 12.62 -14.55 -2.27
C THR A 219 11.67 -15.10 -3.33
N MET A 220 10.78 -16.00 -2.93
CA MET A 220 9.76 -16.59 -3.82
C MET A 220 8.95 -15.50 -4.55
N VAL A 221 8.61 -14.44 -3.83
CA VAL A 221 7.79 -13.33 -4.33
C VAL A 221 8.52 -12.50 -5.38
N PHE A 222 9.80 -12.18 -5.18
CA PHE A 222 10.58 -11.47 -6.20
C PHE A 222 10.72 -12.30 -7.48
N LEU A 223 11.00 -13.60 -7.33
CA LEU A 223 11.16 -14.54 -8.44
C LEU A 223 9.85 -14.78 -9.23
N ARG A 224 8.69 -14.65 -8.58
CA ARG A 224 7.37 -14.72 -9.22
C ARG A 224 6.93 -13.40 -9.83
N ARG A 225 7.15 -12.28 -9.11
CA ARG A 225 6.79 -10.95 -9.59
C ARG A 225 7.51 -10.61 -10.89
N TYR A 226 8.75 -11.09 -11.02
CA TYR A 226 9.55 -11.02 -12.23
C TYR A 226 9.70 -12.42 -12.81
N PRO A 227 8.71 -12.88 -13.61
CA PRO A 227 8.61 -14.28 -13.99
C PRO A 227 9.70 -14.70 -14.97
N THR A 228 9.94 -16.01 -15.06
CA THR A 228 10.72 -16.63 -16.12
C THR A 228 9.85 -17.62 -16.89
N THR A 229 10.16 -17.81 -18.17
CA THR A 229 9.49 -18.77 -19.06
C THR A 229 10.54 -19.45 -19.95
N ALA A 230 10.15 -20.51 -20.67
CA ALA A 230 10.98 -21.18 -21.67
C ALA A 230 11.69 -20.23 -22.66
N THR A 231 11.05 -19.10 -23.00
CA THR A 231 11.57 -18.10 -23.95
C THR A 231 12.25 -16.92 -23.26
N ASN A 232 11.77 -16.47 -22.11
CA ASN A 232 12.36 -15.35 -21.38
C ASN A 232 13.66 -15.76 -20.66
N ARG A 233 13.75 -16.98 -20.14
CA ARG A 233 14.96 -17.58 -19.53
C ARG A 233 15.66 -16.63 -18.55
N ASN A 234 14.93 -16.15 -17.55
CA ASN A 234 15.34 -15.20 -16.50
C ASN A 234 15.69 -13.77 -16.95
N ARG A 235 15.51 -13.39 -18.21
CA ARG A 235 15.81 -12.02 -18.68
C ARG A 235 14.95 -10.94 -18.01
N ALA A 236 13.71 -11.26 -17.63
CA ALA A 236 12.87 -10.33 -16.87
C ALA A 236 13.45 -10.09 -15.47
N ARG A 237 13.85 -11.15 -14.75
CA ARG A 237 14.55 -11.06 -13.46
C ARG A 237 15.82 -10.21 -13.56
N ALA A 238 16.60 -10.43 -14.61
CA ALA A 238 17.81 -9.67 -14.88
C ALA A 238 17.53 -8.17 -15.14
N ARG A 239 16.55 -7.85 -16.00
CA ARG A 239 16.12 -6.47 -16.29
C ARG A 239 15.76 -5.73 -15.01
N TRP A 240 14.90 -6.32 -14.16
CA TRP A 240 14.45 -5.69 -12.93
C TRP A 240 15.55 -5.61 -11.86
N THR A 241 16.48 -6.56 -11.84
CA THR A 241 17.68 -6.49 -10.99
C THR A 241 18.55 -5.28 -11.37
N TYR A 242 18.79 -5.06 -12.66
CA TYR A 242 19.52 -3.88 -13.15
C TYR A 242 18.79 -2.57 -12.84
N TYR A 243 17.48 -2.54 -13.05
CA TYR A 243 16.67 -1.35 -12.83
C TYR A 243 16.68 -0.94 -11.35
N HIS A 244 16.36 -1.86 -10.44
CA HIS A 244 16.19 -1.54 -9.01
C HIS A 244 17.51 -1.32 -8.27
N PHE A 245 18.56 -2.06 -8.63
CA PHE A 245 19.79 -2.11 -7.83
C PHE A 245 21.02 -1.53 -8.53
N LEU A 246 20.91 -1.14 -9.81
CA LEU A 246 21.98 -0.46 -10.54
C LEU A 246 21.50 0.78 -11.31
N GLY A 247 20.19 1.11 -11.26
CA GLY A 247 19.62 2.27 -11.94
C GLY A 247 19.66 2.17 -13.47
N VAL A 248 19.83 0.96 -14.02
CA VAL A 248 19.97 0.76 -15.47
C VAL A 248 18.67 0.25 -16.07
N ASP A 249 17.99 1.10 -16.84
CA ASP A 249 16.87 0.69 -17.69
C ASP A 249 17.41 0.08 -18.99
N VAL A 250 17.56 -1.25 -18.99
CA VAL A 250 18.10 -2.01 -20.13
C VAL A 250 17.29 -1.77 -21.42
N GLU A 251 15.98 -1.49 -21.32
CA GLU A 251 15.15 -1.26 -22.51
C GLU A 251 15.36 0.11 -23.14
N LYS A 252 15.93 1.07 -22.40
CA LYS A 252 16.30 2.40 -22.89
C LYS A 252 17.79 2.53 -23.23
N SER A 253 18.58 1.46 -23.01
CA SER A 253 20.03 1.49 -23.19
C SER A 253 20.49 1.52 -24.66
N ALA A 254 19.66 1.07 -25.60
CA ALA A 254 19.94 1.11 -27.04
C ALA A 254 18.64 1.20 -27.86
N SER A 255 18.71 1.82 -29.04
CA SER A 255 17.59 1.84 -29.99
C SER A 255 17.34 0.45 -30.57
N ARG A 256 16.11 -0.05 -30.48
CA ARG A 256 15.72 -1.29 -31.17
C ARG A 256 15.77 -1.07 -32.68
N THR A 257 16.38 -2.01 -33.41
CA THR A 257 16.35 -1.97 -34.88
C THR A 257 14.91 -2.14 -35.39
N THR A 258 14.53 -1.34 -36.38
CA THR A 258 13.27 -1.50 -37.14
C THR A 258 13.50 -2.08 -38.54
N ASP A 259 14.75 -2.45 -38.85
CA ASP A 259 15.12 -3.05 -40.13
C ASP A 259 14.55 -4.48 -40.23
N PRO A 260 13.62 -4.75 -41.17
CA PRO A 260 13.02 -6.07 -41.32
C PRO A 260 14.03 -7.15 -41.72
N VAL A 261 15.15 -6.80 -42.35
CA VAL A 261 16.22 -7.76 -42.69
C VAL A 261 16.97 -8.18 -41.44
N ALA A 262 17.32 -7.22 -40.58
CA ALA A 262 17.97 -7.51 -39.30
C ALA A 262 17.07 -8.34 -38.36
N LEU A 263 15.75 -8.19 -38.45
CA LEU A 263 14.76 -8.91 -37.66
C LEU A 263 14.36 -10.28 -38.24
N ALA A 264 14.74 -10.59 -39.49
CA ALA A 264 14.45 -11.88 -40.14
C ALA A 264 15.44 -12.99 -39.75
N ASP A 265 16.49 -12.67 -39.00
CA ASP A 265 17.50 -13.63 -38.54
C ASP A 265 16.93 -14.57 -37.46
N THR A 266 16.87 -15.86 -37.80
CA THR A 266 16.39 -16.93 -36.91
C THR A 266 17.52 -17.72 -36.26
N ASP A 267 18.79 -17.49 -36.64
CA ASP A 267 19.95 -18.23 -36.13
C ASP A 267 20.44 -17.62 -34.80
N ASN A 268 19.73 -17.93 -33.71
CA ASN A 268 20.03 -17.46 -32.36
C ASN A 268 20.47 -15.97 -32.32
N PRO A 269 19.57 -15.04 -32.71
CA PRO A 269 19.92 -13.65 -32.92
C PRO A 269 20.49 -12.99 -31.66
N THR A 270 20.11 -13.44 -30.46
CA THR A 270 20.63 -12.94 -29.18
C THR A 270 22.15 -13.17 -29.00
N MET A 271 22.70 -14.17 -29.70
CA MET A 271 24.12 -14.51 -29.68
C MET A 271 24.87 -13.98 -30.90
N LYS A 272 24.24 -14.01 -32.08
CA LYS A 272 24.92 -13.83 -33.38
C LYS A 272 24.59 -12.50 -34.07
N ASN A 273 23.42 -11.92 -33.83
CA ASN A 273 22.99 -10.71 -34.52
C ASN A 273 23.47 -9.43 -33.81
N PRO A 274 24.27 -8.56 -34.44
CA PRO A 274 24.75 -7.32 -33.83
C PRO A 274 23.64 -6.42 -33.26
N ALA A 275 22.46 -6.41 -33.87
CA ALA A 275 21.33 -5.59 -33.41
C ALA A 275 20.72 -6.09 -32.09
N CYS A 276 20.88 -7.36 -31.75
CA CYS A 276 20.36 -7.95 -30.51
C CYS A 276 21.47 -8.09 -29.44
N THR A 277 22.69 -8.45 -29.86
CA THR A 277 23.81 -8.70 -28.95
C THR A 277 24.20 -7.49 -28.10
N VAL A 278 23.93 -6.26 -28.55
CA VAL A 278 24.15 -5.02 -27.79
C VAL A 278 23.49 -5.05 -26.41
N CYS A 279 22.23 -5.47 -26.32
CA CYS A 279 21.53 -5.59 -25.04
C CYS A 279 21.81 -6.94 -24.36
N HIS A 280 21.82 -8.02 -25.14
CA HIS A 280 21.95 -9.38 -24.61
C HIS A 280 23.31 -9.66 -23.97
N SER A 281 24.38 -8.97 -24.41
CA SER A 281 25.71 -9.07 -23.79
C SER A 281 25.73 -8.65 -22.31
N VAL A 282 24.83 -7.74 -21.91
CA VAL A 282 24.68 -7.25 -20.54
C VAL A 282 23.61 -8.04 -19.78
N LEU A 283 22.51 -8.36 -20.46
CA LEU A 283 21.31 -8.95 -19.87
C LEU A 283 21.45 -10.46 -19.58
N ASP A 284 21.91 -11.24 -20.55
CA ASP A 284 21.92 -12.70 -20.48
C ASP A 284 22.86 -13.25 -19.38
N PRO A 285 24.06 -12.68 -19.13
CA PRO A 285 24.90 -13.15 -18.02
C PRO A 285 24.24 -13.03 -16.65
N VAL A 286 23.51 -11.94 -16.40
CA VAL A 286 22.76 -11.73 -15.15
C VAL A 286 21.55 -12.66 -15.09
N ALA A 287 20.88 -12.90 -16.22
CA ALA A 287 19.83 -13.91 -16.31
C ALA A 287 20.36 -15.31 -15.93
N GLY A 288 21.58 -15.62 -16.36
CA GLY A 288 22.32 -16.83 -15.99
C GLY A 288 22.61 -16.96 -14.50
N ALA A 289 22.72 -15.85 -13.75
CA ALA A 289 22.89 -15.95 -12.31
C ALA A 289 21.67 -16.56 -11.59
N PHE A 290 20.47 -16.46 -12.19
CA PHE A 290 19.21 -17.05 -11.70
C PHE A 290 19.00 -18.51 -12.15
N GLN A 291 19.97 -19.13 -12.83
CA GLN A 291 19.87 -20.45 -13.47
C GLN A 291 19.28 -21.60 -12.61
N ASN A 292 19.43 -21.53 -11.29
CA ASN A 292 18.97 -22.59 -10.38
C ASN A 292 17.57 -22.33 -9.81
N PHE A 293 16.83 -21.32 -10.26
CA PHE A 293 15.50 -20.99 -9.76
C PHE A 293 14.45 -21.15 -10.86
N GLY A 294 13.48 -22.03 -10.63
CA GLY A 294 12.39 -22.34 -11.56
C GLY A 294 11.41 -21.19 -11.76
N ASP A 295 10.38 -21.43 -12.56
CA ASP A 295 9.32 -20.48 -12.93
C ASP A 295 8.59 -19.90 -11.72
N VAL A 296 8.28 -20.74 -10.74
CA VAL A 296 7.59 -20.37 -9.50
C VAL A 296 8.53 -20.06 -8.34
N GLY A 297 9.85 -20.04 -8.59
CA GLY A 297 10.89 -19.59 -7.65
C GLY A 297 11.55 -20.67 -6.79
N PHE A 298 11.21 -21.95 -6.97
CA PHE A 298 11.88 -23.04 -6.26
C PHE A 298 13.31 -23.27 -6.79
N TYR A 299 14.24 -23.56 -5.88
CA TYR A 299 15.62 -23.87 -6.20
C TYR A 299 15.80 -25.32 -6.67
N ARG A 300 16.36 -25.51 -7.88
CA ARG A 300 16.63 -26.83 -8.51
C ARG A 300 15.44 -27.78 -8.38
N ASP A 301 14.32 -27.30 -8.88
CA ASP A 301 12.99 -27.86 -8.72
C ASP A 301 12.68 -29.04 -9.66
N GLN A 302 13.57 -29.31 -10.62
CA GLN A 302 13.44 -30.45 -11.53
C GLN A 302 13.82 -31.77 -10.84
N TRP A 303 13.22 -32.87 -11.33
CA TRP A 303 13.56 -34.22 -10.87
C TRP A 303 15.06 -34.50 -11.04
N GLY A 304 15.67 -35.10 -10.02
CA GLY A 304 17.13 -35.29 -9.92
C GLY A 304 17.83 -34.18 -9.13
N GLY A 305 17.18 -33.02 -8.93
CA GLY A 305 17.69 -31.96 -8.07
C GLY A 305 19.00 -31.33 -8.56
N LEU A 306 19.18 -31.28 -9.88
CA LEU A 306 20.39 -30.81 -10.55
C LEU A 306 20.23 -29.40 -11.13
N ASP A 307 19.01 -29.03 -11.54
CA ASP A 307 18.76 -27.83 -12.34
C ASP A 307 17.30 -27.34 -12.20
N SER A 308 17.02 -26.18 -12.81
CA SER A 308 15.70 -25.58 -12.98
C SER A 308 15.38 -25.26 -14.45
N LEU A 309 15.96 -26.01 -15.37
CA LEU A 309 15.77 -25.81 -16.80
C LEU A 309 14.37 -26.25 -17.23
N ASP A 310 13.80 -25.45 -18.12
CA ASP A 310 12.47 -25.68 -18.69
C ASP A 310 12.39 -27.02 -19.44
N GLY A 311 11.27 -27.72 -19.28
CA GLY A 311 11.01 -29.01 -19.93
C GLY A 311 11.08 -28.94 -21.45
N LEU A 312 10.64 -27.84 -22.09
CA LEU A 312 10.71 -27.68 -23.55
C LEU A 312 12.14 -27.47 -24.06
N TYR A 313 13.07 -27.04 -23.21
CA TYR A 313 14.48 -26.98 -23.58
C TYR A 313 15.16 -28.35 -23.49
N LYS A 314 14.81 -29.11 -22.45
CA LYS A 314 15.27 -30.49 -22.29
C LYS A 314 14.67 -31.35 -23.38
N ASP A 315 13.36 -31.33 -23.56
CA ASP A 315 12.57 -32.19 -24.44
C ASP A 315 11.79 -31.32 -25.44
N PRO A 316 12.49 -30.73 -26.44
CA PRO A 316 11.84 -29.86 -27.41
C PRO A 316 10.85 -30.62 -28.28
N GLU A 317 9.73 -29.97 -28.60
CA GLU A 317 8.76 -30.52 -29.54
C GLU A 317 9.37 -30.54 -30.95
N GLY A 318 9.73 -31.74 -31.38
CA GLY A 318 10.26 -32.01 -32.71
C GLY A 318 9.19 -32.13 -33.78
N GLU A 319 9.64 -32.32 -35.02
CA GLU A 319 8.75 -32.60 -36.13
C GLU A 319 8.11 -33.98 -35.96
N LYS A 320 6.78 -34.04 -35.95
CA LYS A 320 6.00 -35.27 -35.71
C LYS A 320 5.77 -36.01 -37.03
N ARG A 321 6.14 -37.29 -37.06
CA ARG A 321 6.05 -38.18 -38.23
C ARG A 321 5.27 -39.44 -37.87
N ALA A 322 4.34 -39.84 -38.74
CA ALA A 322 3.64 -41.11 -38.58
C ALA A 322 4.61 -42.27 -38.81
N VAL A 323 4.48 -43.31 -38.00
CA VAL A 323 5.15 -44.60 -38.14
C VAL A 323 4.07 -45.61 -38.48
N GLU A 324 3.99 -45.99 -39.74
CA GLU A 324 3.03 -46.95 -40.32
C GLU A 324 3.49 -48.39 -40.15
N ALA A 325 4.80 -48.61 -40.04
CA ALA A 325 5.37 -49.94 -39.87
C ALA A 325 4.88 -50.61 -38.56
N GLY A 326 4.26 -51.79 -38.67
CA GLY A 326 3.66 -52.52 -37.56
C GLY A 326 4.52 -53.65 -36.96
N SER A 327 5.68 -53.94 -37.56
CA SER A 327 6.57 -55.02 -37.10
C SER A 327 8.03 -54.77 -37.49
N TRP A 328 8.94 -55.53 -36.88
CA TRP A 328 10.38 -55.49 -37.19
C TRP A 328 10.68 -55.71 -38.69
N GLU A 329 10.01 -56.65 -39.33
CA GLU A 329 10.19 -56.97 -40.75
C GLU A 329 9.68 -55.85 -41.67
N GLN A 330 8.70 -55.07 -41.19
CA GLN A 330 8.09 -53.94 -41.89
C GLN A 330 8.75 -52.59 -41.57
N ARG A 331 9.70 -52.55 -40.62
CA ARG A 331 10.32 -51.32 -40.13
C ARG A 331 10.67 -50.36 -41.26
N GLU A 332 10.42 -49.09 -41.01
CA GLU A 332 10.63 -48.03 -41.98
C GLU A 332 11.62 -47.01 -41.47
N THR A 333 11.95 -46.08 -42.35
CA THR A 333 12.90 -45.02 -42.08
C THR A 333 12.18 -43.68 -42.07
N VAL A 334 12.24 -43.00 -40.93
CA VAL A 334 11.73 -41.64 -40.75
C VAL A 334 12.89 -40.66 -40.86
N THR A 335 12.75 -39.66 -41.74
CA THR A 335 13.76 -38.60 -41.89
C THR A 335 13.25 -37.25 -41.38
N ALA A 336 14.14 -36.50 -40.75
CA ALA A 336 13.87 -35.15 -40.24
C ALA A 336 15.08 -34.23 -40.44
N PRO A 337 14.93 -33.07 -41.09
CA PRO A 337 15.98 -32.05 -41.13
C PRO A 337 16.10 -31.37 -39.76
N LEU A 338 17.33 -31.22 -39.26
CA LEU A 338 17.63 -30.55 -38.00
C LEU A 338 18.84 -29.62 -38.16
N THR A 339 18.79 -28.45 -37.53
CA THR A 339 19.99 -27.64 -37.28
C THR A 339 20.61 -28.09 -35.96
N LEU A 340 21.85 -28.57 -36.00
CA LEU A 340 22.59 -29.04 -34.82
C LEU A 340 23.80 -28.15 -34.58
N ALA A 341 24.00 -27.74 -33.33
CA ALA A 341 25.26 -27.19 -32.88
C ALA A 341 26.22 -28.34 -32.50
N LEU A 342 27.53 -28.06 -32.45
CA LEU A 342 28.49 -28.91 -31.76
C LEU A 342 27.91 -29.36 -30.42
N ASP A 343 28.18 -30.62 -30.06
CA ASP A 343 27.78 -31.20 -28.78
C ASP A 343 26.26 -31.42 -28.56
N SER A 344 25.41 -31.16 -29.56
CA SER A 344 23.95 -31.36 -29.50
C SER A 344 23.56 -32.85 -29.46
N GLN A 345 22.37 -33.13 -28.94
CA GLN A 345 21.74 -34.45 -28.96
C GLN A 345 20.52 -34.46 -29.88
N VAL A 346 20.19 -35.63 -30.42
CA VAL A 346 18.90 -35.85 -31.08
C VAL A 346 17.92 -36.43 -30.06
N VAL A 347 16.74 -35.82 -29.95
CA VAL A 347 15.65 -36.27 -29.08
C VAL A 347 14.62 -36.99 -29.95
N LEU A 348 14.32 -38.23 -29.58
CA LEU A 348 13.32 -39.08 -30.23
C LEU A 348 12.15 -39.31 -29.27
N GLY A 349 10.98 -38.75 -29.59
CA GLY A 349 9.79 -38.77 -28.74
C GLY A 349 8.65 -39.62 -29.29
N PHE A 350 7.94 -40.32 -28.42
CA PHE A 350 6.65 -40.93 -28.73
C PHE A 350 5.53 -40.04 -28.21
N VAL A 351 4.66 -39.52 -29.09
CA VAL A 351 3.80 -38.35 -28.76
C VAL A 351 2.30 -38.58 -28.90
N ASN A 352 1.88 -39.81 -29.17
CA ASN A 352 0.46 -40.16 -29.26
C ASN A 352 0.23 -41.57 -28.69
N ASP A 353 0.57 -41.76 -27.42
CA ASP A 353 0.29 -43.01 -26.74
C ASP A 353 -1.22 -43.34 -26.75
N TYR A 354 -1.53 -44.63 -26.86
CA TYR A 354 -2.89 -45.16 -26.82
C TYR A 354 -2.91 -46.49 -26.07
N TRP A 355 -3.46 -46.45 -24.86
CA TRP A 355 -3.56 -47.59 -23.98
C TRP A 355 -4.99 -47.78 -23.46
N VAL A 356 -5.47 -49.04 -23.44
CA VAL A 356 -6.78 -49.40 -22.87
C VAL A 356 -6.61 -50.39 -21.73
N GLY A 357 -6.78 -49.90 -20.50
CA GLY A 357 -6.61 -50.68 -19.28
C GLY A 357 -7.38 -51.99 -19.24
N GLY A 358 -6.67 -53.07 -18.90
CA GLY A 358 -7.23 -54.41 -18.73
C GLY A 358 -7.51 -55.18 -20.03
N THR A 359 -7.20 -54.61 -21.20
CA THR A 359 -7.45 -55.27 -22.51
C THR A 359 -6.18 -55.75 -23.22
N GLY A 360 -4.99 -55.33 -22.75
CA GLY A 360 -3.71 -55.63 -23.39
C GLY A 360 -3.48 -54.89 -24.72
N ILE A 361 -4.38 -53.97 -25.09
CA ILE A 361 -4.23 -53.07 -26.22
C ILE A 361 -3.37 -51.89 -25.78
N ASP A 362 -2.22 -51.74 -26.42
CA ASP A 362 -1.19 -50.78 -26.04
C ASP A 362 -0.38 -50.38 -27.28
N ARG A 363 -0.19 -49.07 -27.49
CA ARG A 363 0.58 -48.54 -28.61
C ARG A 363 2.00 -48.28 -28.16
N ASN A 364 2.98 -48.97 -28.74
CA ASN A 364 4.37 -48.86 -28.31
C ASN A 364 5.28 -48.51 -29.48
N LEU A 365 6.16 -47.52 -29.32
CA LEU A 365 7.12 -47.11 -30.35
C LEU A 365 8.45 -47.87 -30.18
N ARG A 366 9.01 -48.38 -31.27
CA ARG A 366 10.23 -49.20 -31.27
C ARG A 366 11.28 -48.61 -32.20
N LEU A 367 12.43 -48.25 -31.63
CA LEU A 367 13.51 -47.52 -32.28
C LEU A 367 14.75 -48.43 -32.45
N HIS A 368 15.21 -48.64 -33.68
CA HIS A 368 16.35 -49.51 -33.97
C HIS A 368 17.67 -48.74 -34.02
N ARG A 369 17.78 -47.81 -34.97
CA ARG A 369 19.03 -47.14 -35.34
C ARG A 369 18.74 -45.70 -35.71
N LEU A 370 19.67 -44.82 -35.39
CA LEU A 370 19.73 -43.45 -35.88
C LEU A 370 21.01 -43.26 -36.72
N ALA A 371 20.88 -42.67 -37.90
CA ALA A 371 22.00 -42.20 -38.72
C ALA A 371 21.88 -40.68 -38.95
N LEU A 372 23.00 -39.97 -38.81
CA LEU A 372 23.09 -38.53 -39.02
C LEU A 372 23.78 -38.27 -40.37
N HIS A 373 23.19 -37.43 -41.22
CA HIS A 373 23.72 -37.09 -42.54
C HIS A 373 24.02 -35.59 -42.65
N ASP A 374 25.12 -35.23 -43.32
CA ASP A 374 25.40 -33.85 -43.70
C ASP A 374 24.50 -33.37 -44.88
N THR A 375 24.56 -32.08 -45.21
CA THR A 375 23.80 -31.51 -46.35
C THR A 375 24.20 -32.09 -47.72
N GLY A 376 25.36 -32.75 -47.82
CA GLY A 376 25.81 -33.49 -49.01
C GLY A 376 25.29 -34.93 -49.06
N GLY A 377 24.59 -35.41 -48.02
CA GLY A 377 24.07 -36.76 -47.89
C GLY A 377 25.05 -37.79 -47.31
N ASN A 378 26.26 -37.39 -46.92
CA ASN A 378 27.23 -38.30 -46.32
C ASN A 378 26.84 -38.64 -44.88
N VAL A 379 27.01 -39.90 -44.49
CA VAL A 379 26.82 -40.33 -43.10
C VAL A 379 27.93 -39.75 -42.24
N VAL A 380 27.53 -38.99 -41.22
CA VAL A 380 28.38 -38.31 -40.25
C VAL A 380 28.54 -39.17 -38.99
N ASP A 381 27.44 -39.76 -38.52
CA ASP A 381 27.42 -40.60 -37.32
C ASP A 381 26.30 -41.65 -37.41
N VAL A 382 26.45 -42.77 -36.69
CA VAL A 382 25.46 -43.84 -36.61
C VAL A 382 25.41 -44.37 -35.18
N VAL A 383 24.22 -44.37 -34.60
CA VAL A 383 23.97 -44.83 -33.23
C VAL A 383 22.97 -45.97 -33.24
N ASP A 384 23.37 -47.13 -32.72
CA ASP A 384 22.46 -48.24 -32.45
C ASP A 384 21.71 -47.96 -31.14
N LEU A 385 20.39 -47.82 -31.20
CA LEU A 385 19.59 -47.23 -30.12
C LEU A 385 19.40 -48.19 -28.93
N VAL A 386 19.67 -49.48 -29.12
CA VAL A 386 19.73 -50.48 -28.03
C VAL A 386 20.86 -50.21 -27.03
N ASP A 387 21.90 -49.47 -27.45
CA ASP A 387 23.07 -49.14 -26.64
C ASP A 387 22.93 -47.79 -25.90
N LEU A 388 21.78 -47.14 -26.02
CA LEU A 388 21.47 -45.97 -25.20
C LEU A 388 21.57 -46.30 -23.71
N PHE A 389 22.15 -45.38 -22.96
CA PHE A 389 22.29 -45.48 -21.50
C PHE A 389 21.78 -44.20 -20.84
N GLY A 390 21.44 -44.29 -19.55
CA GLY A 390 20.99 -43.13 -18.77
C GLY A 390 19.65 -42.53 -19.21
N GLN A 391 18.86 -43.28 -19.99
CA GLN A 391 17.52 -42.87 -20.42
C GLN A 391 16.52 -43.05 -19.27
N THR A 392 15.54 -42.16 -19.20
CA THR A 392 14.43 -42.23 -18.23
C THR A 392 13.13 -42.75 -18.87
N CYS A 393 13.15 -43.03 -20.17
CA CYS A 393 11.99 -43.38 -21.00
C CYS A 393 12.28 -44.64 -21.81
N GLY A 394 11.42 -45.65 -21.67
CA GLY A 394 11.58 -46.92 -22.37
C GLY A 394 12.72 -47.81 -21.84
N GLU A 395 12.99 -48.90 -22.55
CA GLU A 395 14.04 -49.87 -22.19
C GLU A 395 14.65 -50.56 -23.42
N PRO A 396 15.89 -51.08 -23.33
CA PRO A 396 16.49 -51.83 -24.41
C PRO A 396 15.94 -53.26 -24.46
N VAL A 397 15.59 -53.71 -25.66
CA VAL A 397 15.22 -55.09 -25.97
C VAL A 397 16.37 -55.72 -26.75
N ARG A 398 16.99 -56.75 -26.16
CA ARG A 398 18.08 -57.51 -26.80
C ARG A 398 17.63 -58.91 -27.18
N THR A 399 17.88 -59.32 -28.42
CA THR A 399 17.60 -60.68 -28.90
C THR A 399 18.84 -61.56 -28.85
N ALA A 400 18.65 -62.88 -28.79
CA ALA A 400 19.73 -63.84 -28.60
C ALA A 400 20.78 -63.83 -29.73
N ASP A 401 20.41 -63.36 -30.92
CA ASP A 401 21.23 -63.25 -32.12
C ASP A 401 21.54 -61.80 -32.51
N ALA A 402 21.15 -60.83 -31.68
CA ALA A 402 21.22 -59.38 -31.92
C ALA A 402 20.56 -58.90 -33.22
N SER A 403 19.76 -59.74 -33.91
CA SER A 403 19.25 -59.45 -35.24
C SER A 403 18.05 -58.51 -35.25
N SER A 404 17.43 -58.26 -34.08
CA SER A 404 16.34 -57.33 -33.88
C SER A 404 16.44 -56.56 -32.57
N ASP A 405 17.67 -56.28 -32.14
CA ASP A 405 17.95 -55.40 -31.01
C ASP A 405 17.33 -54.01 -31.24
N HIS A 406 16.65 -53.45 -30.25
CA HIS A 406 16.02 -52.13 -30.37
C HIS A 406 15.72 -51.53 -29.00
N TRP A 407 15.33 -50.26 -29.00
CA TRP A 407 14.75 -49.58 -27.84
C TRP A 407 13.23 -49.54 -27.97
N VAL A 408 12.49 -49.80 -26.89
CA VAL A 408 11.02 -49.70 -26.88
C VAL A 408 10.58 -48.60 -25.92
N ILE A 409 9.64 -47.77 -26.37
CA ILE A 409 9.01 -46.69 -25.61
C ILE A 409 7.53 -47.03 -25.42
N TRP A 410 7.09 -47.06 -24.17
CA TRP A 410 5.78 -47.59 -23.75
C TRP A 410 4.69 -46.54 -23.52
N SER A 411 5.07 -45.26 -23.48
CA SER A 411 4.16 -44.18 -23.13
C SER A 411 4.64 -42.89 -23.77
N ASP A 412 3.86 -41.82 -23.61
CA ASP A 412 4.32 -40.47 -23.96
C ASP A 412 5.58 -40.11 -23.17
N CYS A 413 6.74 -40.20 -23.84
CA CYS A 413 8.04 -39.75 -23.36
C CYS A 413 9.08 -39.76 -24.49
N SER A 414 10.30 -39.26 -24.21
CA SER A 414 11.38 -39.15 -25.19
C SER A 414 12.72 -39.75 -24.72
N VAL A 415 13.51 -40.24 -25.67
CA VAL A 415 14.89 -40.69 -25.46
C VAL A 415 15.90 -39.76 -26.13
N ARG A 416 17.10 -39.70 -25.56
CA ARG A 416 18.19 -38.81 -25.97
C ARG A 416 19.30 -39.60 -26.63
N VAL A 417 19.53 -39.33 -27.89
CA VAL A 417 20.57 -39.97 -28.69
C VAL A 417 21.78 -39.04 -28.75
N PRO A 418 22.90 -39.37 -28.08
CA PRO A 418 24.13 -38.63 -28.26
C PRO A 418 24.61 -38.85 -29.69
N VAL A 419 24.95 -37.77 -30.40
CA VAL A 419 25.48 -37.82 -31.76
C VAL A 419 26.75 -37.00 -31.86
N ASP A 420 27.72 -37.46 -32.65
CA ASP A 420 28.96 -36.74 -32.92
C ASP A 420 28.74 -35.69 -34.02
N VAL A 421 28.45 -34.46 -33.62
CA VAL A 421 28.24 -33.32 -34.53
C VAL A 421 29.58 -32.62 -34.83
N PRO A 422 30.10 -32.65 -36.08
CA PRO A 422 31.45 -32.17 -36.39
C PRO A 422 31.57 -30.63 -36.43
N ALA A 423 30.48 -29.92 -36.73
CA ALA A 423 30.41 -28.46 -36.75
C ALA A 423 28.96 -27.99 -36.61
N ASP A 424 28.75 -26.72 -36.25
CA ASP A 424 27.42 -26.13 -36.30
C ASP A 424 26.90 -26.12 -37.74
N GLY A 425 25.68 -26.62 -37.97
CA GLY A 425 25.10 -26.64 -39.31
C GLY A 425 23.79 -27.42 -39.42
N ASP A 426 23.32 -27.55 -40.67
CA ASP A 426 22.12 -28.33 -41.00
C ASP A 426 22.48 -29.78 -41.28
N TYR A 427 21.67 -30.69 -40.76
CA TYR A 427 21.81 -32.13 -40.87
C TYR A 427 20.46 -32.78 -41.17
N VAL A 428 20.50 -34.01 -41.69
CA VAL A 428 19.31 -34.86 -41.83
C VAL A 428 19.48 -36.05 -40.90
N VAL A 429 18.55 -36.19 -39.96
CA VAL A 429 18.46 -37.38 -39.10
C VAL A 429 17.61 -38.42 -39.79
N GLU A 430 18.12 -39.64 -39.84
CA GLU A 430 17.45 -40.82 -40.34
C GLU A 430 17.23 -41.81 -39.19
N VAL A 431 15.99 -42.15 -38.86
CA VAL A 431 15.64 -43.07 -37.77
C VAL A 431 14.93 -44.30 -38.33
N THR A 432 15.49 -45.48 -38.09
CA THR A 432 14.81 -46.76 -38.39
C THR A 432 13.89 -47.13 -37.23
N THR A 433 12.59 -47.24 -37.48
CA THR A 433 11.55 -47.40 -36.45
C THR A 433 10.36 -48.25 -36.92
N TRP A 434 9.62 -48.80 -35.97
CA TRP A 434 8.29 -49.40 -36.16
C TRP A 434 7.48 -49.24 -34.86
N ALA A 435 6.22 -49.66 -34.84
CA ALA A 435 5.42 -49.60 -33.63
C ALA A 435 4.45 -50.78 -33.49
N ASP A 436 4.13 -51.12 -32.25
CA ASP A 436 2.94 -51.92 -31.95
C ASP A 436 1.74 -50.99 -32.13
N GLN A 437 1.00 -51.15 -33.21
CA GLN A 437 -0.11 -50.25 -33.54
C GLN A 437 -1.33 -50.56 -32.67
N ALA A 438 -1.98 -49.53 -32.15
CA ALA A 438 -3.26 -49.62 -31.44
C ALA A 438 -4.07 -48.34 -31.65
N GLY A 439 -5.40 -48.41 -31.54
CA GLY A 439 -6.28 -47.27 -31.81
C GLY A 439 -6.49 -46.97 -33.31
N ASP A 440 -6.95 -45.77 -33.61
CA ASP A 440 -7.39 -45.28 -34.92
C ASP A 440 -6.36 -44.39 -35.66
N GLU A 441 -5.22 -44.12 -35.02
CA GLU A 441 -4.08 -43.44 -35.63
C GLU A 441 -2.81 -44.32 -35.59
N PRO A 442 -1.87 -44.15 -36.54
CA PRO A 442 -0.54 -44.75 -36.41
C PRO A 442 0.25 -44.09 -35.28
N ALA A 443 1.24 -44.80 -34.73
CA ALA A 443 2.21 -44.22 -33.80
C ALA A 443 2.94 -43.02 -34.42
N ARG A 444 3.29 -42.02 -33.61
CA ARG A 444 4.01 -40.82 -34.06
C ARG A 444 5.34 -40.70 -33.36
N LEU A 445 6.40 -40.65 -34.16
CA LEU A 445 7.75 -40.31 -33.75
C LEU A 445 7.98 -38.81 -33.93
N ALA A 446 8.35 -38.11 -32.86
CA ALA A 446 8.86 -36.75 -32.90
C ALA A 446 10.39 -36.78 -32.93
N VAL A 447 11.00 -36.00 -33.83
CA VAL A 447 12.47 -35.88 -33.93
C VAL A 447 12.87 -34.42 -33.73
N ALA A 448 13.71 -34.16 -32.73
CA ALA A 448 14.14 -32.80 -32.36
C ALA A 448 15.64 -32.73 -32.09
N ALA A 449 16.20 -31.53 -32.18
CA ALA A 449 17.54 -31.22 -31.71
C ALA A 449 17.46 -30.60 -30.30
N SER A 450 18.31 -31.04 -29.37
CA SER A 450 18.46 -30.37 -28.08
C SER A 450 19.94 -30.16 -27.74
N PRO A 451 20.36 -28.94 -27.37
CA PRO A 451 21.70 -28.70 -26.86
C PRO A 451 21.86 -29.14 -25.39
N TYR A 452 20.80 -29.58 -24.71
CA TYR A 452 20.85 -29.98 -23.30
C TYR A 452 21.72 -31.21 -23.06
N ARG A 453 22.47 -31.20 -21.96
CA ARG A 453 23.16 -32.36 -21.40
C ARG A 453 22.76 -32.58 -19.94
N LEU A 454 22.71 -33.85 -19.54
CA LEU A 454 22.46 -34.19 -18.14
C LEU A 454 23.49 -33.52 -17.22
N GLY A 455 23.01 -32.75 -16.24
CA GLY A 455 23.83 -31.97 -15.32
C GLY A 455 24.03 -30.51 -15.72
N ASP A 456 23.54 -30.09 -16.89
CA ASP A 456 23.47 -28.67 -17.23
C ASP A 456 22.51 -27.96 -16.28
N ALA A 457 22.96 -26.85 -15.71
CA ALA A 457 22.12 -25.92 -14.96
C ALA A 457 21.69 -24.70 -15.79
N TRP A 458 22.29 -24.51 -16.98
CA TRP A 458 22.07 -23.34 -17.84
C TRP A 458 21.95 -23.69 -19.31
N TYR A 459 21.25 -22.82 -20.02
CA TYR A 459 21.05 -22.86 -21.47
C TYR A 459 22.38 -22.66 -22.21
N ARG A 460 22.81 -23.67 -22.99
CA ARG A 460 24.09 -23.63 -23.75
C ARG A 460 24.04 -22.71 -24.95
N ASP A 461 22.83 -22.47 -25.46
CA ASP A 461 22.52 -21.53 -26.52
C ASP A 461 22.36 -20.08 -25.99
N MET A 462 22.67 -19.81 -24.73
CA MET A 462 22.73 -18.47 -24.15
C MET A 462 24.13 -18.11 -23.67
N ARG A 463 24.36 -16.80 -23.45
CA ARG A 463 25.60 -16.32 -22.83
C ARG A 463 25.77 -16.92 -21.44
N ALA A 464 27.01 -17.20 -21.08
CA ALA A 464 27.34 -17.81 -19.80
C ALA A 464 26.93 -16.90 -18.61
N PRO A 465 26.53 -17.48 -17.47
CA PRO A 465 26.26 -16.73 -16.25
C PRO A 465 27.43 -15.83 -15.84
N GLY A 466 27.13 -14.59 -15.44
CA GLY A 466 28.15 -13.63 -15.07
C GLY A 466 27.66 -12.21 -14.84
N PHE A 467 28.60 -11.32 -14.51
CA PHE A 467 28.39 -9.90 -14.28
C PHE A 467 29.71 -9.15 -14.49
N GLY A 468 29.70 -8.05 -15.25
CA GLY A 468 30.90 -7.26 -15.50
C GLY A 468 32.06 -8.01 -16.18
N GLY A 469 31.76 -9.09 -16.93
CA GLY A 469 32.77 -9.95 -17.55
C GLY A 469 33.35 -11.04 -16.65
N GLU A 470 32.93 -11.10 -15.39
CA GLU A 470 33.30 -12.17 -14.45
C GLU A 470 32.20 -13.25 -14.39
N SER A 471 32.60 -14.50 -14.12
CA SER A 471 31.68 -15.64 -13.93
C SER A 471 31.63 -16.09 -12.46
N PRO A 472 30.51 -16.66 -12.00
CA PRO A 472 30.41 -17.19 -10.65
C PRO A 472 31.36 -18.38 -10.45
N PRO A 473 32.08 -18.45 -9.32
CA PRO A 473 33.01 -19.55 -9.05
C PRO A 473 32.29 -20.87 -8.75
N ASP A 474 31.05 -20.80 -8.26
CA ASP A 474 30.18 -21.94 -8.02
C ASP A 474 28.82 -21.67 -8.68
N ALA A 475 28.46 -22.50 -9.66
CA ALA A 475 27.20 -22.40 -10.37
C ALA A 475 25.98 -22.58 -9.44
N ALA A 476 26.08 -23.38 -8.38
CA ALA A 476 24.99 -23.58 -7.40
C ALA A 476 24.73 -22.33 -6.55
N ARG A 477 25.73 -21.46 -6.39
CA ARG A 477 25.67 -20.23 -5.59
C ARG A 477 25.87 -18.97 -6.45
N SER A 478 25.44 -19.03 -7.71
CA SER A 478 25.55 -17.93 -8.66
C SER A 478 24.78 -16.67 -8.23
N LEU A 479 23.60 -16.82 -7.63
CA LEU A 479 22.78 -15.68 -7.22
C LEU A 479 23.34 -14.93 -5.99
N PRO A 480 23.77 -15.60 -4.90
CA PRO A 480 24.51 -14.93 -3.82
C PRO A 480 25.82 -14.28 -4.28
N TRP A 481 26.50 -14.86 -5.27
CA TRP A 481 27.67 -14.24 -5.88
C TRP A 481 27.31 -12.96 -6.63
N LEU A 482 26.25 -12.97 -7.44
CA LEU A 482 25.76 -11.79 -8.16
C LEU A 482 25.40 -10.67 -7.19
N ALA A 483 24.66 -10.98 -6.12
CA ALA A 483 24.29 -10.01 -5.09
C ALA A 483 25.51 -9.26 -4.53
N ARG A 484 26.59 -9.98 -4.21
CA ARG A 484 27.85 -9.37 -3.75
C ARG A 484 28.53 -8.49 -4.80
N ARG A 485 28.38 -8.81 -6.09
CA ARG A 485 28.94 -7.99 -7.18
C ARG A 485 28.13 -6.71 -7.41
N ILE A 486 26.82 -6.79 -7.29
CA ILE A 486 25.93 -5.63 -7.40
C ILE A 486 26.22 -4.63 -6.28
N VAL A 487 26.26 -5.07 -5.01
CA VAL A 487 26.50 -4.14 -3.89
C VAL A 487 27.91 -3.54 -3.88
N ALA A 488 28.86 -4.18 -4.56
CA ALA A 488 30.22 -3.66 -4.75
C ALA A 488 30.33 -2.68 -5.93
N ASP A 489 29.32 -2.61 -6.80
CA ASP A 489 29.27 -1.67 -7.92
C ASP A 489 28.91 -0.27 -7.43
N GLU A 490 29.61 0.76 -7.90
CA GLU A 490 29.39 2.15 -7.47
C GLU A 490 27.96 2.64 -7.75
N ARG A 491 27.33 2.10 -8.82
CA ARG A 491 25.95 2.43 -9.22
C ARG A 491 24.91 1.93 -8.22
N PHE A 492 25.24 0.99 -7.33
CA PHE A 492 24.30 0.54 -6.30
C PHE A 492 23.85 1.69 -5.39
N ALA A 493 24.77 2.59 -5.04
CA ALA A 493 24.44 3.74 -4.20
C ALA A 493 23.57 4.77 -4.95
N GLU A 494 23.87 5.04 -6.23
CA GLU A 494 23.04 5.91 -7.08
C GLU A 494 21.64 5.34 -7.26
N ALA A 495 21.54 4.03 -7.51
CA ALA A 495 20.28 3.31 -7.60
C ALA A 495 19.48 3.40 -6.29
N ALA A 496 20.14 3.31 -5.13
CA ALA A 496 19.48 3.47 -3.83
C ALA A 496 18.93 4.89 -3.63
N VAL A 497 19.67 5.95 -4.03
CA VAL A 497 19.14 7.33 -4.01
C VAL A 497 17.91 7.40 -4.91
N GLY A 498 18.01 6.90 -6.14
CA GLY A 498 16.89 6.84 -7.08
C GLY A 498 15.72 6.05 -6.52
N PHE A 499 15.95 4.93 -5.82
CA PHE A 499 14.92 4.08 -5.24
C PHE A 499 14.04 4.84 -4.25
N TRP A 500 14.65 5.58 -3.31
CA TRP A 500 13.96 6.31 -2.26
C TRP A 500 13.45 7.71 -2.68
N TRP A 501 14.01 8.29 -3.73
CA TRP A 501 13.69 9.64 -4.18
C TRP A 501 12.18 9.88 -4.41
N PRO A 502 11.41 9.02 -5.12
CA PRO A 502 9.99 9.27 -5.38
C PRO A 502 9.12 9.21 -4.12
N ALA A 503 9.49 8.44 -3.11
CA ALA A 503 8.73 8.35 -1.86
C ALA A 503 8.75 9.68 -1.09
N ILE A 504 9.84 10.44 -1.21
CA ILE A 504 10.00 11.76 -0.59
C ILE A 504 9.52 12.86 -1.54
N MET A 505 10.04 12.87 -2.78
CA MET A 505 9.87 13.96 -3.75
C MET A 505 8.57 13.86 -4.55
N GLY A 506 7.95 12.68 -4.59
CA GLY A 506 6.68 12.42 -5.28
C GLY A 506 6.81 12.18 -6.77
N ARG A 507 8.02 12.14 -7.32
CA ARG A 507 8.33 11.94 -8.75
C ARG A 507 9.66 11.22 -8.88
N ASP A 508 9.88 10.53 -10.00
CA ASP A 508 11.20 9.98 -10.34
C ASP A 508 12.23 11.09 -10.63
N LEU A 509 13.50 10.71 -10.59
CA LEU A 509 14.62 11.56 -10.99
C LEU A 509 14.44 12.03 -12.44
N ALA A 510 14.76 13.29 -12.69
CA ALA A 510 14.70 13.90 -14.01
C ALA A 510 15.69 13.21 -14.96
N VAL A 511 15.15 12.74 -16.09
CA VAL A 511 15.94 12.17 -17.18
C VAL A 511 16.22 13.22 -18.25
N PRO A 512 17.38 13.16 -18.93
CA PRO A 512 17.65 14.05 -20.06
C PRO A 512 16.54 13.96 -21.13
N PRO A 513 16.01 15.08 -21.63
CA PRO A 513 15.01 15.08 -22.69
C PRO A 513 15.61 14.50 -23.99
N PRO A 514 14.86 13.65 -24.73
CA PRO A 514 15.39 13.00 -25.94
C PRO A 514 15.43 13.93 -27.15
N GLU A 515 14.49 14.87 -27.27
CA GLU A 515 14.31 15.72 -28.45
C GLU A 515 14.83 17.14 -28.17
N SER A 516 15.84 17.58 -28.92
CA SER A 516 16.47 18.90 -28.74
C SER A 516 15.58 20.09 -29.15
N ASP A 517 14.52 19.82 -29.90
CA ASP A 517 13.64 20.84 -30.48
C ASP A 517 12.46 21.19 -29.56
N ASP A 518 12.30 20.49 -28.43
CA ASP A 518 11.28 20.79 -27.42
C ASP A 518 11.51 22.18 -26.80
N VAL A 519 10.42 22.96 -26.66
CA VAL A 519 10.48 24.34 -26.12
C VAL A 519 11.05 24.39 -24.69
N ASP A 520 10.87 23.31 -23.94
CA ASP A 520 11.31 23.16 -22.55
C ASP A 520 12.64 22.39 -22.41
N PHE A 521 13.31 22.07 -23.54
CA PHE A 521 14.51 21.22 -23.58
C PHE A 521 15.61 21.71 -22.64
N ASP A 522 16.00 22.99 -22.73
CA ASP A 522 17.09 23.55 -21.94
C ASP A 522 16.79 23.49 -20.43
N GLY A 523 15.53 23.72 -20.05
CA GLY A 523 15.09 23.66 -18.65
C GLY A 523 15.11 22.24 -18.11
N ARG A 524 14.55 21.28 -18.86
CA ARG A 524 14.54 19.86 -18.50
C ARG A 524 15.95 19.26 -18.45
N LEU A 525 16.82 19.64 -19.39
CA LEU A 525 18.21 19.23 -19.39
C LEU A 525 18.99 19.81 -18.21
N LEU A 526 18.72 21.07 -17.84
CA LEU A 526 19.31 21.69 -16.66
C LEU A 526 18.87 20.99 -15.37
N ALA A 527 17.58 20.66 -15.24
CA ALA A 527 17.06 19.88 -14.10
C ALA A 527 17.74 18.51 -14.00
N ALA A 528 17.79 17.75 -15.11
CA ALA A 528 18.41 16.43 -15.15
C ALA A 528 19.88 16.47 -14.73
N ARG A 529 20.66 17.44 -15.23
CA ARG A 529 22.07 17.63 -14.84
C ARG A 529 22.24 18.01 -13.38
N ALA A 530 21.39 18.89 -12.86
CA ALA A 530 21.46 19.34 -11.46
C ALA A 530 21.04 18.23 -10.48
N GLN A 531 20.03 17.44 -10.83
CA GLN A 531 19.65 16.26 -10.03
C GLN A 531 20.72 15.18 -10.09
N ALA A 532 21.31 14.90 -11.25
CA ALA A 532 22.42 13.94 -11.36
C ALA A 532 23.59 14.33 -10.44
N SER A 533 24.01 15.61 -10.43
CA SER A 533 25.06 16.08 -9.51
C SER A 533 24.67 15.94 -8.03
N THR A 534 23.38 16.09 -7.71
CA THR A 534 22.87 15.88 -6.34
C THR A 534 22.92 14.41 -5.97
N VAL A 535 22.48 13.52 -6.89
CA VAL A 535 22.51 12.07 -6.73
C VAL A 535 23.93 11.58 -6.53
N ASP A 536 24.90 12.06 -7.32
CA ASP A 536 26.32 11.70 -7.17
C ASP A 536 26.84 12.03 -5.77
N SER A 537 26.47 13.21 -5.25
CA SER A 537 26.87 13.68 -3.92
C SER A 537 26.23 12.84 -2.81
N LEU A 538 24.93 12.57 -2.92
CA LEU A 538 24.19 11.72 -1.98
C LEU A 538 24.72 10.27 -2.02
N ALA A 539 24.99 9.73 -3.21
CA ALA A 539 25.51 8.38 -3.38
C ALA A 539 26.92 8.25 -2.79
N ALA A 540 27.80 9.24 -3.00
CA ALA A 540 29.12 9.26 -2.39
C ALA A 540 29.04 9.25 -0.85
N GLY A 541 28.22 10.14 -0.28
CA GLY A 541 27.98 10.19 1.17
C GLY A 541 27.34 8.91 1.70
N PHE A 542 26.40 8.31 0.96
CA PHE A 542 25.77 7.05 1.32
C PHE A 542 26.78 5.90 1.35
N ARG A 543 27.71 5.81 0.38
CA ARG A 543 28.76 4.77 0.37
C ARG A 543 29.74 4.89 1.54
N THR A 544 30.08 6.11 1.95
CA THR A 544 31.09 6.33 3.01
C THR A 544 30.50 6.54 4.41
N GLY A 545 29.21 6.85 4.49
CA GLY A 545 28.55 7.34 5.70
C GLY A 545 28.45 8.88 5.72
N PHE A 546 27.31 9.40 6.16
CA PHE A 546 27.06 10.84 6.32
C PHE A 546 27.41 11.28 7.75
N HIS A 547 28.15 12.38 7.91
CA HIS A 547 28.38 13.03 9.22
C HIS A 547 28.78 12.07 10.36
N ASP A 548 29.79 11.21 10.12
CA ASP A 548 30.26 10.15 11.04
C ASP A 548 29.28 8.96 11.23
N GLY A 549 28.19 8.91 10.47
CA GLY A 549 27.27 7.78 10.38
C GLY A 549 27.87 6.59 9.62
N SER A 550 27.18 5.44 9.72
CA SER A 550 27.62 4.20 9.08
C SER A 550 27.44 4.25 7.55
N PRO A 551 28.33 3.62 6.78
CA PRO A 551 28.11 3.35 5.35
C PRO A 551 26.76 2.69 5.08
N TYR A 552 26.13 3.09 3.99
CA TYR A 552 24.86 2.59 3.48
C TYR A 552 23.69 2.70 4.48
N ASN A 553 23.68 3.69 5.38
CA ASN A 553 22.56 3.94 6.28
C ASN A 553 21.42 4.70 5.58
N VAL A 554 20.25 4.06 5.44
CA VAL A 554 19.11 4.64 4.72
C VAL A 554 18.46 5.78 5.50
N LYS A 555 18.36 5.71 6.84
CA LYS A 555 17.76 6.80 7.63
C LYS A 555 18.53 8.11 7.43
N ASP A 556 19.86 8.03 7.38
CA ASP A 556 20.72 9.17 7.11
C ASP A 556 20.51 9.69 5.68
N LEU A 557 20.45 8.80 4.68
CA LEU A 557 20.13 9.18 3.29
C LEU A 557 18.77 9.90 3.16
N LEU A 558 17.72 9.37 3.78
CA LEU A 558 16.39 9.97 3.77
C LEU A 558 16.41 11.37 4.42
N ALA A 559 17.19 11.55 5.49
CA ALA A 559 17.36 12.83 6.14
C ALA A 559 18.10 13.85 5.24
N GLU A 560 19.15 13.44 4.52
CA GLU A 560 19.83 14.31 3.55
C GLU A 560 18.93 14.73 2.40
N ILE A 561 18.10 13.82 1.87
CA ILE A 561 17.14 14.17 0.81
C ILE A 561 16.18 15.25 1.30
N VAL A 562 15.66 15.14 2.54
CA VAL A 562 14.75 16.14 3.13
C VAL A 562 15.43 17.48 3.43
N VAL A 563 16.70 17.47 3.83
CA VAL A 563 17.47 18.70 4.11
C VAL A 563 17.94 19.40 2.82
N SER A 564 17.93 18.70 1.68
CA SER A 564 18.37 19.22 0.39
C SER A 564 17.58 20.44 -0.10
N ASP A 565 18.24 21.27 -0.92
CA ASP A 565 17.60 22.39 -1.61
C ASP A 565 16.44 21.94 -2.49
N TRP A 566 16.53 20.75 -3.09
CA TRP A 566 15.46 20.16 -3.89
C TRP A 566 14.18 19.96 -3.10
N PHE A 567 14.25 19.51 -1.84
CA PHE A 567 13.05 19.32 -1.01
C PHE A 567 12.53 20.64 -0.41
N ARG A 568 13.45 21.56 -0.10
CA ARG A 568 13.16 22.79 0.65
C ARG A 568 12.85 23.99 -0.23
N ALA A 569 13.18 23.97 -1.52
CA ALA A 569 12.95 25.10 -2.42
C ALA A 569 11.48 25.56 -2.39
N GLN A 570 11.28 26.85 -2.19
CA GLN A 570 9.98 27.49 -2.34
C GLN A 570 9.85 28.13 -3.73
N THR A 571 8.69 28.73 -3.98
CA THR A 571 8.30 29.29 -5.27
C THR A 571 9.33 30.30 -5.79
N PHE A 572 9.67 30.16 -7.08
CA PHE A 572 10.54 31.06 -7.81
C PHE A 572 9.71 32.12 -8.52
N GLU A 573 9.88 33.38 -8.14
CA GLU A 573 9.38 34.53 -8.91
C GLU A 573 10.54 35.18 -9.66
N GLY A 574 11.09 34.50 -10.67
CA GLY A 574 12.15 35.06 -11.51
C GLY A 574 11.83 34.99 -13.00
N GLY A 575 12.35 35.94 -13.76
CA GLY A 575 12.06 36.11 -15.19
C GLY A 575 12.85 35.20 -16.14
N ASP A 576 13.63 34.24 -15.64
CA ASP A 576 14.36 33.27 -16.47
C ASP A 576 13.50 32.00 -16.68
N PRO A 577 12.95 31.79 -17.89
CA PRO A 577 12.06 30.67 -18.18
C PRO A 577 12.75 29.31 -18.12
N VAL A 578 14.05 29.23 -18.46
CA VAL A 578 14.82 27.97 -18.41
C VAL A 578 14.99 27.53 -16.96
N ARG A 579 15.34 28.49 -16.09
CA ARG A 579 15.48 28.23 -14.66
C ARG A 579 14.13 27.90 -14.00
N ALA A 580 13.06 28.59 -14.41
CA ALA A 580 11.71 28.31 -13.92
C ALA A 580 11.27 26.88 -14.26
N GLU A 581 11.52 26.43 -15.50
CA GLU A 581 11.25 25.04 -15.88
C GLU A 581 12.12 24.05 -15.10
N ALA A 582 13.42 24.33 -14.95
CA ALA A 582 14.32 23.45 -14.22
C ALA A 582 13.93 23.27 -12.74
N LEU A 583 13.34 24.30 -12.13
CA LEU A 583 12.85 24.31 -10.75
C LEU A 583 11.39 23.91 -10.61
N ARG A 584 10.68 23.61 -11.70
CA ARG A 584 9.23 23.30 -11.70
C ARG A 584 8.86 22.18 -10.74
N GLN A 585 9.78 21.24 -10.51
CA GLN A 585 9.59 20.08 -9.65
C GLN A 585 10.29 20.19 -8.29
N ALA A 586 10.95 21.32 -8.01
CA ALA A 586 11.58 21.55 -6.72
C ALA A 586 10.53 21.88 -5.63
N GLY A 587 10.90 21.65 -4.38
CA GLY A 587 10.07 21.87 -3.20
C GLY A 587 9.24 20.67 -2.76
N ALA A 588 9.23 19.55 -3.51
CA ALA A 588 8.51 18.32 -3.18
C ALA A 588 7.02 18.51 -2.83
N ARG A 589 6.34 19.49 -3.45
CA ARG A 589 4.91 19.78 -3.25
C ARG A 589 4.04 18.70 -3.91
N ARG A 590 4.09 17.49 -3.37
CA ARG A 590 3.41 16.31 -3.89
C ARG A 590 2.08 16.11 -3.21
N LEU A 591 1.13 15.53 -3.96
CA LEU A 591 -0.11 15.03 -3.39
C LEU A 591 0.22 13.94 -2.35
N LEU A 592 -0.47 13.97 -1.22
CA LEU A 592 -0.40 12.91 -0.22
C LEU A 592 -0.95 11.62 -0.83
N THR A 593 -0.33 10.49 -0.52
CA THR A 593 -0.93 9.20 -0.89
C THR A 593 -2.23 8.99 -0.09
N PRO A 594 -3.14 8.09 -0.53
CA PRO A 594 -4.35 7.80 0.22
C PRO A 594 -4.07 7.48 1.70
N GLU A 595 -3.04 6.68 1.95
CA GLU A 595 -2.62 6.26 3.29
C GLU A 595 -2.08 7.46 4.11
N GLU A 596 -1.29 8.34 3.49
CA GLU A 596 -0.77 9.55 4.15
C GLU A 596 -1.89 10.55 4.47
N LEU A 597 -2.90 10.69 3.59
CA LEU A 597 -4.06 11.53 3.84
C LEU A 597 -4.90 10.96 4.99
N ALA A 598 -5.11 9.64 5.04
CA ALA A 598 -5.80 8.97 6.15
C ALA A 598 -5.09 9.22 7.49
N HIS A 599 -3.78 9.02 7.55
CA HIS A 599 -2.99 9.27 8.76
C HIS A 599 -2.95 10.76 9.15
N LYS A 600 -2.88 11.67 8.17
CA LYS A 600 -2.97 13.12 8.45
C LYS A 600 -4.33 13.47 9.06
N THR A 601 -5.42 12.96 8.51
CA THR A 601 -6.77 13.16 9.05
C THR A 601 -6.88 12.59 10.46
N GLU A 602 -6.47 11.35 10.69
CA GLU A 602 -6.53 10.74 12.02
C GLU A 602 -5.67 11.48 13.05
N SER A 603 -4.43 11.83 12.70
CA SER A 603 -3.52 12.48 13.64
C SER A 603 -4.00 13.88 14.04
N ILE A 604 -4.52 14.65 13.09
CA ILE A 604 -5.01 16.02 13.32
C ILE A 604 -6.36 16.01 14.04
N THR A 605 -7.28 15.16 13.60
CA THR A 605 -8.71 15.24 14.00
C THR A 605 -9.12 14.17 15.01
N GLY A 606 -8.32 13.11 15.15
CA GLY A 606 -8.67 11.91 15.90
C GLY A 606 -9.69 11.00 15.21
N PHE A 607 -10.14 11.34 13.99
CA PHE A 607 -11.19 10.62 13.25
C PHE A 607 -10.61 9.86 12.05
N ARG A 608 -11.11 8.64 11.81
CA ARG A 608 -10.77 7.81 10.64
C ARG A 608 -11.97 7.72 9.71
N TRP A 609 -11.85 8.26 8.51
CA TRP A 609 -12.95 8.28 7.54
C TRP A 609 -13.26 6.88 7.00
N GLY A 610 -14.51 6.43 7.20
CA GLY A 610 -15.01 5.17 6.67
C GLY A 610 -14.25 3.93 7.15
N ARG A 611 -13.75 3.95 8.40
CA ARG A 611 -13.12 2.79 9.04
C ARG A 611 -13.95 1.52 8.83
N TRP A 612 -13.28 0.41 8.56
CA TRP A 612 -13.90 -0.88 8.24
C TRP A 612 -13.29 -2.03 9.03
N ILE A 613 -14.22 -2.67 9.73
CA ILE A 613 -14.28 -3.99 10.36
C ILE A 613 -14.39 -5.20 9.43
N HIS A 614 -13.39 -5.67 8.66
CA HIS A 614 -13.70 -6.72 7.67
C HIS A 614 -13.92 -8.09 8.36
N PRO A 615 -15.15 -8.62 8.45
CA PRO A 615 -15.45 -9.77 9.33
C PRO A 615 -14.97 -11.11 8.77
N SER A 616 -14.89 -11.19 7.43
CA SER A 616 -14.41 -12.34 6.66
C SER A 616 -13.06 -12.09 5.98
N ALA A 617 -12.37 -10.99 6.30
CA ALA A 617 -11.07 -10.75 5.71
C ALA A 617 -10.14 -11.87 6.17
N ARG A 618 -9.10 -12.15 5.37
CA ARG A 618 -7.95 -12.90 5.88
C ARG A 618 -7.57 -12.28 7.24
N PRO A 619 -7.17 -13.06 8.24
CA PRO A 619 -7.01 -12.60 9.63
C PRO A 619 -6.02 -11.44 9.83
N PHE A 620 -5.42 -10.94 8.77
CA PHE A 620 -4.28 -10.02 8.66
C PHE A 620 -4.64 -8.73 7.89
N ARG A 621 -5.93 -8.50 7.55
CA ARG A 621 -6.49 -7.19 7.13
C ARG A 621 -7.74 -6.86 7.95
N ARG A 622 -7.64 -6.89 9.28
CA ARG A 622 -8.82 -6.73 10.14
C ARG A 622 -9.37 -5.32 10.09
N GLU A 623 -8.51 -4.31 10.15
CA GLU A 623 -8.91 -2.90 10.13
C GLU A 623 -8.39 -2.19 8.88
N THR A 624 -9.26 -1.45 8.21
CA THR A 624 -8.90 -0.52 7.13
C THR A 624 -9.75 0.74 7.23
N ASP A 625 -9.54 1.69 6.31
CA ASP A 625 -10.31 2.93 6.18
C ASP A 625 -10.66 3.19 4.71
N ALA A 626 -11.46 4.22 4.47
CA ALA A 626 -11.97 4.54 3.13
C ALA A 626 -10.85 4.85 2.11
N LEU A 627 -9.68 5.31 2.55
CA LEU A 627 -8.54 5.65 1.68
C LEU A 627 -7.50 4.52 1.61
N SER A 628 -7.46 3.62 2.58
CA SER A 628 -6.51 2.51 2.63
C SER A 628 -7.04 1.21 2.01
N ASP A 629 -8.38 1.06 1.90
CA ASP A 629 -9.02 -0.14 1.35
C ASP A 629 -9.05 -0.16 -0.19
N LEU A 630 -8.72 -1.32 -0.78
CA LEU A 630 -8.83 -1.57 -2.22
C LEU A 630 -10.29 -1.57 -2.70
N GLU A 631 -11.24 -1.99 -1.86
CA GLU A 631 -12.67 -1.89 -2.15
C GLU A 631 -13.24 -0.48 -1.89
N GLY A 632 -12.45 0.39 -1.24
CA GLY A 632 -12.78 1.78 -0.97
C GLY A 632 -12.26 2.73 -2.07
N TYR A 633 -11.75 3.87 -1.63
CA TYR A 633 -11.24 4.93 -2.50
C TYR A 633 -9.73 4.86 -2.77
N ARG A 634 -8.99 3.86 -2.25
CA ARG A 634 -7.52 3.77 -2.40
C ARG A 634 -7.07 3.96 -3.85
N LEU A 635 -7.58 3.13 -4.76
CA LEU A 635 -7.19 3.18 -6.18
C LEU A 635 -7.71 4.45 -6.86
N ILE A 636 -8.90 4.91 -6.47
CA ILE A 636 -9.56 6.10 -7.04
C ILE A 636 -8.82 7.40 -6.66
N TYR A 637 -8.22 7.45 -5.47
CA TYR A 637 -7.44 8.59 -4.96
C TYR A 637 -5.95 8.50 -5.30
N GLY A 638 -5.52 7.53 -6.11
CA GLY A 638 -4.14 7.45 -6.62
C GLY A 638 -3.21 6.47 -5.90
N GLY A 639 -3.75 5.55 -5.12
CA GLY A 639 -3.05 4.35 -4.64
C GLY A 639 -2.82 3.31 -5.73
N ILE A 640 -2.13 2.22 -5.39
CA ILE A 640 -1.78 1.11 -6.29
C ILE A 640 -2.25 -0.24 -5.74
N ASP A 641 -2.50 -1.21 -6.63
CA ASP A 641 -2.77 -2.61 -6.31
C ASP A 641 -1.56 -3.52 -6.59
N SER A 642 -0.49 -2.97 -7.18
CA SER A 642 0.72 -3.69 -7.60
C SER A 642 0.50 -4.72 -8.73
N ASP A 643 -0.71 -4.80 -9.29
CA ASP A 643 -1.09 -5.68 -10.39
C ASP A 643 -1.40 -4.86 -11.65
N GLY A 644 -2.62 -4.31 -11.75
CA GLY A 644 -3.08 -3.52 -12.88
C GLY A 644 -2.72 -2.04 -12.77
N MET A 645 -2.67 -1.52 -11.54
CA MET A 645 -2.24 -0.17 -11.22
C MET A 645 -0.91 -0.25 -10.47
N THR A 646 0.18 0.03 -11.20
CA THR A 646 1.55 -0.11 -10.70
C THR A 646 2.23 1.22 -10.39
N ASP A 647 1.68 2.32 -10.87
CA ASP A 647 2.18 3.68 -10.62
C ASP A 647 1.13 4.51 -9.89
N ARG A 648 1.59 5.31 -8.92
CA ARG A 648 0.70 6.25 -8.21
C ARG A 648 0.33 7.43 -9.09
N LEU A 649 -0.94 7.82 -9.05
CA LEU A 649 -1.39 9.08 -9.64
C LEU A 649 -1.03 10.22 -8.69
N ARG A 650 0.02 10.96 -9.04
CA ARG A 650 0.58 12.04 -8.20
C ARG A 650 0.02 13.42 -8.52
N GLU A 651 -0.77 13.53 -9.59
CA GLU A 651 -1.41 14.77 -10.02
C GLU A 651 -2.93 14.65 -9.86
N MET A 652 -3.55 15.65 -9.21
CA MET A 652 -4.98 15.65 -8.95
C MET A 652 -5.79 15.67 -10.26
N ASN A 653 -6.66 14.68 -10.45
CA ASN A 653 -7.65 14.66 -11.52
C ASN A 653 -9.08 14.89 -10.98
N SER A 654 -10.08 14.98 -11.87
CA SER A 654 -11.46 15.27 -11.49
C SER A 654 -12.09 14.20 -10.59
N VAL A 655 -11.70 12.94 -10.74
CA VAL A 655 -12.20 11.81 -9.93
C VAL A 655 -11.59 11.87 -8.53
N MET A 656 -10.27 12.08 -8.43
CA MET A 656 -9.57 12.26 -7.16
C MET A 656 -10.10 13.48 -6.39
N ALA A 657 -10.41 14.57 -7.09
CA ALA A 657 -11.02 15.75 -6.48
C ALA A 657 -12.42 15.47 -5.92
N ALA A 658 -13.20 14.59 -6.56
CA ALA A 658 -14.48 14.14 -6.04
C ALA A 658 -14.30 13.33 -4.74
N VAL A 659 -13.29 12.45 -4.68
CA VAL A 659 -12.95 11.73 -3.44
C VAL A 659 -12.52 12.68 -2.33
N ALA A 660 -11.62 13.63 -2.62
CA ALA A 660 -11.21 14.64 -1.62
C ALA A 660 -12.41 15.43 -1.08
N ARG A 661 -13.40 15.73 -1.94
CA ARG A 661 -14.65 16.36 -1.54
C ARG A 661 -15.51 15.47 -0.67
N SER A 662 -15.69 14.19 -1.01
CA SER A 662 -16.39 13.23 -0.16
C SER A 662 -15.72 13.11 1.20
N HIS A 663 -14.39 12.93 1.23
CA HIS A 663 -13.59 12.91 2.46
C HIS A 663 -13.87 14.13 3.35
N ALA A 664 -13.76 15.33 2.79
CA ALA A 664 -13.94 16.56 3.56
C ALA A 664 -15.37 16.72 4.08
N VAL A 665 -16.38 16.46 3.24
CA VAL A 665 -17.79 16.63 3.60
C VAL A 665 -18.22 15.58 4.63
N GLU A 666 -17.91 14.31 4.39
CA GLU A 666 -18.30 13.19 5.26
C GLU A 666 -17.53 13.18 6.59
N SER A 667 -16.28 13.67 6.63
CA SER A 667 -15.50 13.72 7.88
C SER A 667 -15.84 14.95 8.73
N SER A 668 -16.15 16.09 8.11
CA SER A 668 -16.31 17.38 8.82
C SER A 668 -17.37 17.33 9.93
N CYS A 669 -18.54 16.75 9.66
CA CYS A 669 -19.60 16.69 10.65
C CYS A 669 -19.31 15.77 11.86
N PRO A 670 -18.93 14.49 11.69
CA PRO A 670 -18.64 13.63 12.84
C PRO A 670 -17.49 14.18 13.69
N ILE A 671 -16.49 14.83 13.08
CA ILE A 671 -15.42 15.51 13.83
C ILE A 671 -15.99 16.62 14.72
N VAL A 672 -16.76 17.55 14.15
CA VAL A 672 -17.32 18.69 14.91
C VAL A 672 -18.29 18.22 15.99
N LEU A 673 -19.14 17.23 15.69
CA LEU A 673 -20.05 16.61 16.65
C LEU A 673 -19.28 16.04 17.84
N ARG A 674 -18.27 15.22 17.55
CA ARG A 674 -17.43 14.58 18.57
C ARG A 674 -16.72 15.62 19.41
N GLU A 675 -16.12 16.64 18.81
CA GLU A 675 -15.36 17.63 19.56
C GLU A 675 -16.24 18.48 20.48
N PHE A 676 -17.32 19.08 19.97
CA PHE A 676 -18.14 19.95 20.81
C PHE A 676 -18.99 19.20 21.84
N TYR A 677 -19.46 18.00 21.50
CA TYR A 677 -20.52 17.33 22.26
C TYR A 677 -20.16 15.92 22.73
N GLY A 678 -19.16 15.27 22.14
CA GLY A 678 -18.65 13.97 22.58
C GLY A 678 -17.43 14.04 23.50
N LEU A 679 -16.74 15.19 23.55
CA LEU A 679 -15.48 15.36 24.29
C LEU A 679 -15.54 16.57 25.24
N PRO A 680 -14.97 16.43 26.46
CA PRO A 680 -14.63 17.58 27.30
C PRO A 680 -13.68 18.55 26.58
N GLU A 681 -13.71 19.83 26.93
CA GLU A 681 -12.94 20.88 26.26
C GLU A 681 -11.44 20.57 26.21
N GLU A 682 -10.88 20.07 27.30
CA GLU A 682 -9.46 19.73 27.43
C GLU A 682 -9.01 18.54 26.57
N GLN A 683 -9.96 17.77 26.01
CA GLN A 683 -9.70 16.62 25.14
C GLN A 683 -9.93 16.93 23.66
N ARG A 684 -10.45 18.12 23.33
CA ARG A 684 -10.68 18.57 21.94
C ARG A 684 -9.35 18.84 21.24
N ARG A 685 -9.19 18.37 20.00
CA ARG A 685 -7.96 18.58 19.22
C ARG A 685 -7.99 19.85 18.38
N LEU A 686 -9.16 20.23 17.86
CA LEU A 686 -9.35 21.36 16.95
C LEU A 686 -10.06 22.55 17.63
N PHE A 687 -11.12 22.27 18.38
CA PHE A 687 -12.04 23.26 18.93
C PHE A 687 -11.88 23.49 20.44
N GLY A 688 -10.73 23.13 21.03
CA GLY A 688 -10.40 23.51 22.41
C GLY A 688 -10.24 25.03 22.54
N GLY A 689 -10.74 25.65 23.62
CA GLY A 689 -10.68 27.10 23.81
C GLY A 689 -11.77 27.91 23.07
N ILE A 690 -12.75 27.25 22.47
CA ILE A 690 -13.97 27.90 21.97
C ILE A 690 -15.21 27.07 22.35
N ASP A 691 -16.25 27.73 22.85
CA ASP A 691 -17.51 27.09 23.21
C ASP A 691 -18.49 27.09 22.03
N ALA A 692 -19.34 26.06 21.94
CA ALA A 692 -20.39 25.97 20.93
C ALA A 692 -21.43 27.09 21.02
N ALA A 693 -21.50 27.85 22.11
CA ALA A 693 -22.35 29.03 22.25
C ALA A 693 -21.75 30.30 21.61
N VAL A 694 -20.44 30.34 21.33
CA VAL A 694 -19.78 31.53 20.78
C VAL A 694 -20.18 31.75 19.32
N SER A 695 -20.88 32.86 19.05
CA SER A 695 -21.37 33.23 17.73
C SER A 695 -20.63 34.47 17.19
N PRO A 696 -20.74 34.78 15.88
CA PRO A 696 -20.16 35.99 15.31
C PRO A 696 -20.68 37.27 15.95
N ARG A 697 -21.86 37.27 16.56
CA ARG A 697 -22.45 38.46 17.21
C ARG A 697 -22.29 38.47 18.72
N SER A 698 -21.89 37.37 19.35
CA SER A 698 -21.87 37.28 20.81
C SER A 698 -20.76 38.14 21.42
N ASP A 699 -21.09 39.07 22.32
CA ASP A 699 -20.14 39.80 23.16
C ASP A 699 -19.87 39.08 24.48
N ILE A 700 -20.89 38.45 25.04
CA ILE A 700 -20.81 37.66 26.27
C ILE A 700 -21.70 36.43 26.08
N VAL A 701 -21.21 35.26 26.48
CA VAL A 701 -21.98 34.01 26.47
C VAL A 701 -21.90 33.34 27.84
N GLY A 702 -22.96 32.66 28.24
CA GLY A 702 -23.01 31.87 29.47
C GLY A 702 -24.01 30.74 29.36
N LYS A 703 -23.70 29.63 30.04
CA LYS A 703 -24.54 28.45 30.13
C LYS A 703 -24.82 28.16 31.60
N PHE A 704 -26.09 28.11 31.95
CA PHE A 704 -26.54 28.04 33.34
C PHE A 704 -27.41 26.81 33.57
N LYS A 705 -27.21 26.12 34.70
CA LYS A 705 -28.12 25.06 35.15
C LYS A 705 -29.18 25.68 36.06
N VAL A 706 -30.44 25.36 35.82
CA VAL A 706 -31.59 25.81 36.60
C VAL A 706 -31.98 24.70 37.56
N ALA A 707 -31.71 24.89 38.85
CA ALA A 707 -31.98 23.92 39.89
C ALA A 707 -33.35 24.15 40.55
N ALA A 708 -33.81 25.40 40.56
CA ALA A 708 -35.11 25.78 41.08
C ALA A 708 -36.24 25.03 40.37
N THR A 709 -37.18 24.49 41.14
CA THR A 709 -38.35 23.75 40.62
C THR A 709 -39.67 24.46 40.83
N THR A 710 -39.66 25.57 41.57
CA THR A 710 -40.86 26.37 41.83
C THR A 710 -40.53 27.84 41.69
N ARG A 711 -41.56 28.66 41.42
CA ARG A 711 -41.42 30.10 41.33
C ARG A 711 -40.93 30.76 42.63
N ALA A 712 -41.32 30.22 43.79
CA ALA A 712 -40.93 30.78 45.08
C ALA A 712 -39.42 30.65 45.35
N ASP A 713 -38.79 29.64 44.75
CA ASP A 713 -37.37 29.33 44.89
C ASP A 713 -36.59 29.63 43.60
N ALA A 714 -37.14 30.46 42.70
CA ALA A 714 -36.57 30.71 41.38
C ALA A 714 -35.10 31.16 41.43
N ASP A 715 -34.28 30.61 40.55
CA ASP A 715 -32.87 30.97 40.41
C ASP A 715 -32.75 32.33 39.71
N THR A 716 -31.83 33.17 40.18
CA THR A 716 -31.40 34.38 39.45
C THR A 716 -30.07 34.10 38.77
N LEU A 717 -30.11 33.91 37.45
CA LEU A 717 -28.96 33.56 36.62
C LEU A 717 -28.30 34.85 36.14
N VAL A 718 -27.00 35.01 36.40
CA VAL A 718 -26.29 36.28 36.15
C VAL A 718 -25.20 36.10 35.11
N LEU A 719 -25.35 36.79 33.98
CA LEU A 719 -24.33 36.91 32.93
C LEU A 719 -23.66 38.28 33.02
N ARG A 720 -22.38 38.31 33.39
CA ARG A 720 -21.61 39.55 33.60
C ARG A 720 -20.57 39.77 32.52
N GLY A 721 -20.43 41.01 32.05
CA GLY A 721 -19.33 41.38 31.18
C GLY A 721 -19.38 42.84 30.70
N HIS A 722 -18.46 43.20 29.81
CA HIS A 722 -18.36 44.56 29.29
C HIS A 722 -19.25 44.72 28.05
N LEU A 723 -20.22 45.61 28.13
CA LEU A 723 -21.13 45.95 27.02
C LEU A 723 -20.85 47.37 26.53
N THR A 724 -21.03 47.58 25.24
CA THR A 724 -20.96 48.90 24.60
C THR A 724 -22.37 49.52 24.51
N ALA A 725 -22.45 50.85 24.44
CA ALA A 725 -23.73 51.55 24.35
C ALA A 725 -24.49 51.25 23.03
N GLY A 726 -25.81 51.36 23.06
CA GLY A 726 -26.72 51.15 21.92
C GLY A 726 -27.63 49.93 22.07
N GLU A 727 -28.42 49.64 21.04
CA GLU A 727 -29.33 48.49 21.01
C GLU A 727 -28.55 47.17 20.99
N ARG A 728 -28.91 46.25 21.89
CA ARG A 728 -28.37 44.89 21.98
C ARG A 728 -29.50 43.89 22.00
N ASN A 729 -29.23 42.68 21.53
CA ASN A 729 -30.16 41.57 21.69
C ASN A 729 -29.60 40.60 22.72
N ILE A 730 -30.41 40.24 23.71
CA ILE A 730 -30.09 39.17 24.64
C ILE A 730 -30.80 37.92 24.15
N SER A 731 -30.01 36.98 23.64
CA SER A 731 -30.48 35.70 23.14
C SER A 731 -30.51 34.67 24.28
N LEU A 732 -31.67 34.03 24.45
CA LEU A 732 -31.92 33.00 25.45
C LEU A 732 -32.36 31.73 24.75
N ALA A 733 -31.82 30.58 25.14
CA ALA A 733 -32.23 29.29 24.59
C ALA A 733 -32.29 28.19 25.64
N PHE A 734 -33.24 27.27 25.47
CA PHE A 734 -33.42 26.05 26.29
C PHE A 734 -32.92 24.83 25.49
N PRO A 735 -31.68 24.36 25.68
CA PRO A 735 -31.02 23.43 24.76
C PRO A 735 -31.06 21.97 25.22
N ASN A 736 -31.78 21.59 26.26
CA ASN A 736 -31.75 20.22 26.77
C ASN A 736 -33.12 19.71 27.23
N ASP A 737 -34.13 19.91 26.39
CA ASP A 737 -35.45 19.30 26.55
C ASP A 737 -35.38 17.76 26.70
N TYR A 738 -36.28 17.21 27.52
CA TYR A 738 -36.42 15.79 27.79
C TYR A 738 -37.91 15.46 27.96
N TRP A 739 -38.39 14.49 27.18
CA TRP A 739 -39.76 13.98 27.25
C TRP A 739 -39.77 12.45 27.26
N ASN A 740 -40.47 11.86 28.22
CA ASN A 740 -40.66 10.42 28.31
C ASN A 740 -42.15 10.06 28.23
N ALA A 741 -42.57 9.49 27.10
CA ALA A 741 -43.97 9.19 26.83
C ALA A 741 -44.57 8.11 27.76
N ASP A 742 -43.75 7.23 28.34
CA ASP A 742 -44.22 6.14 29.21
C ASP A 742 -44.50 6.63 30.64
N THR A 743 -43.68 7.57 31.12
CA THR A 743 -43.77 8.14 32.48
C THR A 743 -44.51 9.47 32.51
N LEU A 744 -44.70 10.11 31.35
CA LEU A 744 -45.21 11.48 31.18
C LEU A 744 -44.32 12.53 31.88
N GLU A 745 -43.07 12.19 32.17
CA GLU A 745 -42.08 13.16 32.67
C GLU A 745 -41.62 14.07 31.53
N ASP A 746 -41.63 15.37 31.80
CA ASP A 746 -41.32 16.43 30.82
C ASP A 746 -40.44 17.50 31.46
N ARG A 747 -39.39 17.92 30.75
CA ARG A 747 -38.48 18.96 31.22
C ARG A 747 -38.84 20.28 30.56
N ASN A 748 -39.36 21.22 31.35
CA ASN A 748 -39.81 22.51 30.85
C ASN A 748 -39.10 23.67 31.57
N LEU A 749 -38.70 24.70 30.84
CA LEU A 749 -38.04 25.88 31.40
C LEU A 749 -39.05 27.02 31.58
N ARG A 750 -39.02 27.72 32.71
CA ARG A 750 -39.94 28.82 33.04
C ARG A 750 -39.15 30.09 33.30
N LEU A 751 -39.49 31.16 32.60
CA LEU A 751 -38.78 32.44 32.58
C LEU A 751 -39.73 33.57 33.02
N ASP A 752 -39.40 34.27 34.11
CA ASP A 752 -40.23 35.35 34.70
C ASP A 752 -39.82 36.71 34.13
N ARG A 753 -38.57 37.12 34.40
CA ARG A 753 -38.07 38.44 34.06
C ARG A 753 -36.59 38.46 33.71
N LEU A 754 -36.23 39.36 32.81
CA LEU A 754 -34.87 39.76 32.50
C LEU A 754 -34.60 41.18 33.01
N VAL A 755 -33.47 41.37 33.70
CA VAL A 755 -33.01 42.68 34.19
C VAL A 755 -31.57 42.91 33.77
N VAL A 756 -31.25 44.09 33.27
CA VAL A 756 -29.87 44.52 33.00
C VAL A 756 -29.49 45.59 34.01
N ARG A 757 -28.39 45.37 34.72
CA ARG A 757 -27.83 46.28 35.71
C ARG A 757 -26.47 46.79 35.28
N ASP A 758 -26.18 48.05 35.58
CA ASP A 758 -24.84 48.61 35.39
C ASP A 758 -23.89 48.31 36.57
N ALA A 759 -22.64 48.75 36.47
CA ALA A 759 -21.64 48.55 37.53
C ALA A 759 -21.96 49.25 38.87
N ALA A 760 -22.93 50.16 38.89
CA ALA A 760 -23.43 50.84 40.09
C ALA A 760 -24.69 50.16 40.66
N ASP A 761 -25.06 48.98 40.16
CA ASP A 761 -26.27 48.23 40.53
C ASP A 761 -27.57 48.98 40.17
N LEU A 762 -27.50 49.87 39.17
CA LEU A 762 -28.68 50.54 38.64
C LEU A 762 -29.32 49.71 37.53
N GLU A 763 -30.63 49.49 37.63
CA GLU A 763 -31.42 48.88 36.57
C GLU A 763 -31.46 49.81 35.33
N VAL A 764 -30.88 49.35 34.23
CA VAL A 764 -30.82 50.09 32.96
C VAL A 764 -31.80 49.57 31.91
N ALA A 765 -32.23 48.31 32.03
CA ALA A 765 -33.32 47.73 31.24
C ALA A 765 -34.00 46.60 32.04
N SER A 766 -35.31 46.42 31.87
CA SER A 766 -36.06 45.30 32.42
C SER A 766 -37.14 44.86 31.44
N VAL A 767 -37.34 43.56 31.30
CA VAL A 767 -38.30 42.95 30.40
C VAL A 767 -38.99 41.78 31.10
N GLU A 768 -40.32 41.84 31.19
CA GLU A 768 -41.16 40.73 31.65
C GLU A 768 -41.42 39.79 30.46
N PHE A 769 -41.18 38.48 30.60
CA PHE A 769 -41.19 37.57 29.45
C PHE A 769 -42.59 37.31 28.89
N GLU A 770 -43.64 37.45 29.70
CA GLU A 770 -45.04 37.34 29.27
C GLU A 770 -45.48 38.48 28.34
N ALA A 771 -44.77 39.61 28.39
CA ALA A 771 -45.05 40.80 27.57
C ALA A 771 -44.32 40.77 26.22
N LEU A 772 -43.44 39.80 25.98
CA LEU A 772 -42.68 39.68 24.75
C LEU A 772 -43.47 38.98 23.65
N ASP A 773 -43.25 39.40 22.41
CA ASP A 773 -43.57 38.58 21.25
C ASP A 773 -42.56 37.44 21.19
N ALA A 774 -42.99 36.23 21.55
CA ALA A 774 -42.15 35.05 21.56
C ALA A 774 -41.58 34.71 20.16
N GLY A 775 -42.11 35.29 19.07
CA GLY A 775 -41.53 35.15 17.73
C GLY A 775 -41.32 33.69 17.31
N ALA A 776 -40.07 33.30 17.05
CA ALA A 776 -39.69 31.92 16.71
C ALA A 776 -39.84 30.91 17.87
N CYS A 777 -40.03 31.39 19.10
CA CYS A 777 -40.39 30.63 20.30
C CYS A 777 -41.91 30.56 20.55
N ALA A 778 -42.77 30.99 19.63
CA ALA A 778 -44.23 31.00 19.83
C ALA A 778 -44.84 29.57 19.95
N PRO A 779 -46.12 29.44 20.38
CA PRO A 779 -46.79 28.15 20.48
C PRO A 779 -46.69 27.33 19.17
N PRO A 780 -46.40 26.02 19.24
CA PRO A 780 -46.45 25.17 20.43
C PRO A 780 -45.07 24.93 21.12
N LEU A 781 -44.10 25.84 20.94
CA LEU A 781 -42.74 25.71 21.53
C LEU A 781 -42.63 26.34 22.91
N ALA A 782 -43.24 27.52 23.10
CA ALA A 782 -43.44 28.16 24.39
C ALA A 782 -44.86 28.74 24.45
N ASP A 783 -45.37 28.95 25.66
CA ASP A 783 -46.64 29.64 25.89
C ASP A 783 -46.57 30.49 27.16
N THR A 784 -47.44 31.49 27.25
CA THR A 784 -47.52 32.38 28.41
C THR A 784 -48.46 31.78 29.45
N GLU A 785 -47.94 31.47 30.65
CA GLU A 785 -48.75 30.97 31.76
C GLU A 785 -48.80 32.01 32.89
N GLY A 786 -49.84 32.84 32.89
CA GLY A 786 -49.98 33.90 33.89
C GLY A 786 -48.98 35.03 33.65
N ASP A 787 -47.98 35.15 34.51
CA ASP A 787 -46.97 36.21 34.55
C ASP A 787 -45.55 35.69 34.32
N HIS A 788 -45.41 34.61 33.55
CA HIS A 788 -44.13 34.09 33.09
C HIS A 788 -44.31 33.36 31.75
N LEU A 789 -43.20 33.13 31.06
CA LEU A 789 -43.13 32.32 29.85
C LEU A 789 -42.70 30.89 30.19
N VAL A 790 -43.42 29.89 29.66
CA VAL A 790 -43.05 28.48 29.76
C VAL A 790 -42.57 28.00 28.42
N VAL A 791 -41.33 27.51 28.39
CA VAL A 791 -40.67 26.97 27.21
C VAL A 791 -40.71 25.45 27.29
N TYR A 792 -41.58 24.84 26.47
CA TYR A 792 -41.80 23.40 26.45
C TYR A 792 -40.83 22.66 25.54
N ARG A 793 -40.37 23.32 24.49
CA ARG A 793 -39.46 22.73 23.50
C ARG A 793 -38.36 23.69 23.15
N PRO A 794 -37.21 23.19 22.68
CA PRO A 794 -36.07 24.02 22.39
C PRO A 794 -36.41 25.06 21.32
N CYS A 795 -36.29 26.30 21.73
CA CYS A 795 -36.48 27.47 20.89
C CYS A 795 -35.53 28.57 21.37
N ARG A 796 -35.37 29.63 20.56
CA ARG A 796 -34.52 30.77 20.85
C ARG A 796 -35.39 32.02 20.99
N LEU A 797 -35.21 32.73 22.09
CA LEU A 797 -35.86 33.99 22.38
C LEU A 797 -34.83 35.11 22.30
N ASP A 798 -35.07 36.09 21.42
CA ASP A 798 -34.18 37.24 21.24
C ASP A 798 -34.84 38.49 21.86
N VAL A 799 -34.25 39.01 22.94
CA VAL A 799 -34.80 40.12 23.74
C VAL A 799 -34.04 41.42 23.43
N PRO A 800 -34.65 42.38 22.72
CA PRO A 800 -34.00 43.67 22.46
C PRO A 800 -33.94 44.53 23.72
N VAL A 801 -32.77 45.08 24.02
CA VAL A 801 -32.52 46.01 25.13
C VAL A 801 -31.65 47.18 24.67
N GLU A 802 -31.85 48.36 25.26
CA GLU A 802 -31.00 49.52 24.99
C GLU A 802 -29.98 49.70 26.12
N ILE A 803 -28.68 49.68 25.78
CA ILE A 803 -27.59 49.91 26.74
C ILE A 803 -27.22 51.40 26.72
N PRO A 804 -27.44 52.17 27.81
CA PRO A 804 -27.29 53.63 27.77
C PRO A 804 -25.83 54.10 27.64
N ALA A 805 -24.90 53.38 28.27
CA ALA A 805 -23.49 53.74 28.31
C ALA A 805 -22.62 52.47 28.31
N GLY A 806 -21.44 52.54 27.70
CA GLY A 806 -20.50 51.41 27.70
C GLY A 806 -19.91 51.17 29.10
N GLY A 807 -19.80 49.92 29.52
CA GLY A 807 -19.36 49.57 30.88
C GLY A 807 -19.55 48.10 31.22
N ILE A 808 -19.18 47.73 32.45
CA ILE A 808 -19.53 46.41 32.99
C ILE A 808 -21.01 46.39 33.32
N HIS A 809 -21.71 45.37 32.84
CA HIS A 809 -23.14 45.13 33.10
C HIS A 809 -23.34 43.69 33.58
N GLU A 810 -24.44 43.50 34.30
CA GLU A 810 -24.97 42.19 34.72
C GLU A 810 -26.35 42.01 34.10
N VAL A 811 -26.51 40.93 33.34
CA VAL A 811 -27.80 40.48 32.79
C VAL A 811 -28.32 39.38 33.69
N GLU A 812 -29.39 39.65 34.40
CA GLU A 812 -30.06 38.76 35.34
C GLU A 812 -31.31 38.16 34.68
N VAL A 813 -31.46 36.85 34.74
CA VAL A 813 -32.68 36.15 34.31
C VAL A 813 -33.22 35.34 35.47
N VAL A 814 -34.49 35.56 35.83
CA VAL A 814 -35.19 34.80 36.87
C VAL A 814 -35.86 33.59 36.22
N ALA A 815 -35.47 32.39 36.64
CA ALA A 815 -35.92 31.14 36.03
C ALA A 815 -36.12 30.01 37.04
N TRP A 816 -37.05 29.11 36.74
CA TRP A 816 -37.18 27.78 37.36
C TRP A 816 -37.55 26.75 36.30
N ALA A 817 -37.57 25.47 36.64
CA ALA A 817 -37.88 24.44 35.66
C ALA A 817 -38.64 23.25 36.26
N ASP A 818 -39.52 22.68 35.44
CA ASP A 818 -40.04 21.34 35.65
C ASP A 818 -38.88 20.37 35.30
N GLN A 819 -38.39 19.61 36.28
CA GLN A 819 -37.23 18.74 36.11
C GLN A 819 -37.69 17.34 35.70
N ALA A 820 -36.99 16.76 34.72
CA ALA A 820 -37.19 15.38 34.28
C ALA A 820 -35.88 14.79 33.74
N GLY A 821 -35.74 13.47 33.74
CA GLY A 821 -34.51 12.78 33.35
C GLY A 821 -33.37 12.92 34.37
N ASP A 822 -32.14 12.74 33.94
CA ASP A 822 -30.93 12.69 34.77
C ASP A 822 -30.12 14.01 34.82
N GLN A 823 -30.58 15.04 34.11
CA GLN A 823 -29.93 16.35 34.03
C GLN A 823 -30.88 17.47 34.48
N LEU A 824 -30.30 18.57 34.98
CA LEU A 824 -31.04 19.81 35.24
C LEU A 824 -31.37 20.52 33.93
N ALA A 825 -32.46 21.29 33.89
CA ALA A 825 -32.71 22.24 32.81
C ALA A 825 -31.56 23.23 32.65
N VAL A 826 -31.22 23.55 31.40
CA VAL A 826 -30.13 24.47 31.05
C VAL A 826 -30.70 25.71 30.37
N LEU A 827 -30.15 26.88 30.69
CA LEU A 827 -30.39 28.11 29.94
C LEU A 827 -29.07 28.60 29.34
N ASP A 828 -29.03 28.69 28.02
CA ASP A 828 -27.98 29.40 27.29
C ASP A 828 -28.37 30.88 27.20
N MET A 829 -27.43 31.76 27.54
CA MET A 829 -27.59 33.21 27.49
C MET A 829 -26.46 33.83 26.66
N ALA A 830 -26.79 34.72 25.74
CA ALA A 830 -25.80 35.49 24.99
C ALA A 830 -26.24 36.95 24.82
N VAL A 831 -25.32 37.89 25.01
CA VAL A 831 -25.54 39.28 24.60
C VAL A 831 -24.93 39.47 23.22
N GLU A 832 -25.73 39.86 22.24
CA GLU A 832 -25.35 39.97 20.83
C GLU A 832 -25.24 41.44 20.37
N SER A 833 -24.24 41.71 19.53
CA SER A 833 -24.01 43.00 18.85
C SER A 833 -23.85 42.82 17.32
N ASP A 834 -22.65 43.01 16.78
CA ASP A 834 -22.36 42.96 15.34
C ASP A 834 -21.40 41.80 14.98
N THR A 835 -21.34 41.43 13.70
CA THR A 835 -20.54 40.30 13.21
C THR A 835 -19.06 40.64 12.98
N VAL A 836 -18.61 41.85 13.28
CA VAL A 836 -17.28 42.37 12.93
C VAL A 836 -16.44 42.64 14.18
N ASN A 837 -17.01 43.33 15.17
CA ASN A 837 -16.33 43.89 16.33
C ASN A 837 -16.72 43.20 17.65
N SER A 838 -17.63 42.21 17.62
CA SER A 838 -18.00 41.50 18.84
C SER A 838 -16.82 40.72 19.45
N ALA A 839 -16.93 40.35 20.72
CA ALA A 839 -15.95 39.45 21.34
C ALA A 839 -15.89 38.08 20.65
N GLY A 840 -17.04 37.56 20.22
CA GLY A 840 -17.19 36.30 19.50
C GLY A 840 -16.53 36.35 18.12
N ALA A 841 -16.69 37.44 17.37
CA ALA A 841 -15.99 37.66 16.10
C ALA A 841 -14.47 37.54 16.25
N ARG A 842 -13.90 38.17 17.30
CA ARG A 842 -12.47 38.05 17.61
C ARG A 842 -12.08 36.63 18.01
N ALA A 843 -12.87 35.97 18.85
CA ALA A 843 -12.59 34.60 19.30
C ALA A 843 -12.60 33.61 18.14
N ILE A 844 -13.59 33.70 17.24
CA ILE A 844 -13.70 32.86 16.05
C ILE A 844 -12.51 33.10 15.12
N ARG A 845 -12.11 34.35 14.88
CA ARG A 845 -10.92 34.67 14.06
C ARG A 845 -9.63 34.11 14.65
N ASN A 846 -9.46 34.20 15.97
CA ASN A 846 -8.30 33.60 16.65
C ASN A 846 -8.31 32.06 16.55
N LYS A 847 -9.49 31.44 16.66
CA LYS A 847 -9.64 30.00 16.44
C LYS A 847 -9.36 29.62 14.97
N LEU A 848 -9.74 30.44 14.01
CA LEU A 848 -9.41 30.22 12.60
C LEU A 848 -7.90 30.28 12.33
N VAL A 849 -7.16 31.17 13.02
CA VAL A 849 -5.68 31.18 12.96
C VAL A 849 -5.13 29.82 13.41
N ASP A 850 -5.54 29.36 14.59
CA ASP A 850 -5.13 28.06 15.15
C ASP A 850 -5.48 26.88 14.21
N LEU A 851 -6.70 26.87 13.66
CA LEU A 851 -7.13 25.82 12.72
C LEU A 851 -6.34 25.87 11.40
N ILE A 852 -6.08 27.05 10.84
CA ILE A 852 -5.31 27.17 9.59
C ILE A 852 -3.86 26.72 9.82
N GLU A 853 -3.24 27.12 10.93
CA GLU A 853 -1.90 26.66 11.30
C GLU A 853 -1.85 25.14 11.53
N THR A 854 -2.84 24.60 12.24
CA THR A 854 -2.89 23.18 12.60
C THR A 854 -3.25 22.29 11.41
N VAL A 855 -4.25 22.66 10.61
CA VAL A 855 -4.78 21.85 9.49
C VAL A 855 -3.95 22.06 8.23
N LEU A 856 -3.66 23.32 7.86
CA LEU A 856 -2.97 23.66 6.60
C LEU A 856 -1.45 23.82 6.77
N GLY A 857 -0.95 24.01 7.98
CA GLY A 857 0.49 24.18 8.22
C GLY A 857 1.05 25.53 7.77
N VAL A 858 0.22 26.56 7.73
CA VAL A 858 0.58 27.92 7.30
C VAL A 858 0.43 28.88 8.46
N GLU A 859 1.49 29.65 8.74
CA GLU A 859 1.48 30.72 9.75
C GLU A 859 0.64 31.90 9.24
N VAL A 860 -0.35 32.31 10.02
CA VAL A 860 -1.31 33.38 9.68
C VAL A 860 -1.65 34.20 10.93
N ASP A 861 -2.23 35.38 10.74
CA ASP A 861 -2.80 36.18 11.83
C ASP A 861 -4.29 36.45 11.59
N ALA A 862 -4.98 37.02 12.59
CA ALA A 862 -6.42 37.26 12.55
C ALA A 862 -6.89 38.20 11.41
N SER A 863 -5.97 38.92 10.77
CA SER A 863 -6.22 39.82 9.64
C SER A 863 -5.83 39.22 8.28
N SER A 864 -5.26 38.02 8.27
CA SER A 864 -4.80 37.35 7.06
C SER A 864 -5.97 37.05 6.10
N PRO A 865 -5.75 37.13 4.77
CA PRO A 865 -6.80 36.86 3.78
C PRO A 865 -7.48 35.51 3.94
N ASP A 866 -6.73 34.47 4.32
CA ASP A 866 -7.26 33.12 4.54
C ASP A 866 -8.22 33.07 5.75
N VAL A 867 -7.86 33.74 6.85
CA VAL A 867 -8.73 33.85 8.04
C VAL A 867 -9.98 34.63 7.71
N GLU A 868 -9.85 35.73 6.97
CA GLU A 868 -10.98 36.55 6.55
C GLU A 868 -11.93 35.78 5.62
N ALA A 869 -11.42 34.99 4.67
CA ALA A 869 -12.24 34.16 3.79
C ALA A 869 -12.99 33.07 4.57
N ALA A 870 -12.30 32.37 5.48
CA ALA A 870 -12.92 31.35 6.32
C ALA A 870 -13.95 31.95 7.30
N TYR A 871 -13.68 33.15 7.84
CA TYR A 871 -14.60 33.86 8.71
C TYR A 871 -15.88 34.29 7.97
N ARG A 872 -15.77 34.80 6.75
CA ARG A 872 -16.95 35.11 5.92
C ARG A 872 -17.79 33.87 5.65
N LEU A 873 -17.15 32.75 5.29
CA LEU A 873 -17.86 31.48 5.11
C LEU A 873 -18.60 31.07 6.40
N TYR A 874 -17.93 31.19 7.55
CA TYR A 874 -18.53 30.91 8.85
C TYR A 874 -19.77 31.77 9.10
N VAL A 875 -19.67 33.09 8.91
CA VAL A 875 -20.78 34.04 9.10
C VAL A 875 -21.93 33.75 8.14
N ASP A 876 -21.64 33.56 6.85
CA ASP A 876 -22.66 33.28 5.82
C ASP A 876 -23.44 32.00 6.12
N VAL A 877 -22.75 30.94 6.55
CA VAL A 877 -23.40 29.68 6.93
C VAL A 877 -24.19 29.87 8.22
N TRP A 878 -23.60 30.51 9.23
CA TRP A 878 -24.24 30.79 10.50
C TRP A 878 -25.55 31.58 10.35
N GLU A 879 -25.55 32.67 9.57
CA GLU A 879 -26.76 33.49 9.32
C GLU A 879 -27.87 32.66 8.66
N ARG A 880 -27.55 31.91 7.60
CA ARG A 880 -28.53 31.03 6.94
C ARG A 880 -29.09 29.98 7.90
N ARG A 881 -28.26 29.39 8.76
CA ARG A 881 -28.70 28.39 9.74
C ARG A 881 -29.59 28.99 10.82
N ARG A 882 -29.32 30.23 11.26
CA ARG A 882 -30.19 30.95 12.20
C ARG A 882 -31.55 31.30 11.62
N GLU A 883 -31.64 31.50 10.31
CA GLU A 883 -32.89 31.84 9.61
C GLU A 883 -33.72 30.62 9.19
N THR A 884 -33.08 29.51 8.84
CA THR A 884 -33.75 28.37 8.16
C THR A 884 -33.71 27.04 8.93
N GLY A 885 -32.97 26.94 10.03
CA GLY A 885 -32.66 25.66 10.69
C GLY A 885 -33.40 25.42 12.00
N GLY A 886 -33.69 24.15 12.29
CA GLY A 886 -33.99 23.70 13.65
C GLY A 886 -32.79 23.89 14.59
N LEU A 887 -33.00 23.88 15.90
CA LEU A 887 -31.92 24.07 16.88
C LEU A 887 -31.06 22.82 17.11
N ARG A 888 -31.42 21.67 16.52
CA ARG A 888 -30.63 20.43 16.65
C ARG A 888 -29.40 20.49 15.74
N PHE A 889 -28.27 20.00 16.23
CA PHE A 889 -27.03 19.94 15.45
C PHE A 889 -27.18 19.10 14.17
N LEU A 890 -27.87 17.95 14.23
CA LEU A 890 -28.02 17.03 13.10
C LEU A 890 -29.06 17.48 12.06
N ASP A 891 -29.91 18.47 12.37
CA ASP A 891 -30.93 18.95 11.44
C ASP A 891 -30.27 19.59 10.21
N SER A 892 -30.39 18.93 9.05
CA SER A 892 -29.96 19.40 7.71
C SER A 892 -28.45 19.69 7.53
N ALA A 893 -27.60 19.28 8.49
CA ALA A 893 -26.15 19.44 8.41
C ALA A 893 -25.42 18.11 8.18
N CYS A 894 -25.97 16.98 8.65
CA CYS A 894 -25.26 15.70 8.72
C CYS A 894 -26.19 14.55 8.35
N ALA A 895 -25.89 13.85 7.25
CA ALA A 895 -26.69 12.75 6.74
C ALA A 895 -26.32 11.41 7.39
N TYR A 896 -26.34 11.33 8.73
CA TYR A 896 -25.90 10.15 9.49
C TYR A 896 -26.71 8.88 9.19
N GLY A 897 -27.97 9.01 8.72
CA GLY A 897 -28.80 7.87 8.34
C GLY A 897 -28.48 7.28 6.96
N ALA A 898 -27.74 8.00 6.12
CA ALA A 898 -27.31 7.54 4.80
C ALA A 898 -25.88 6.97 4.83
N ASP A 899 -25.06 7.46 5.76
CA ASP A 899 -23.71 6.94 5.99
C ASP A 899 -23.74 5.95 7.16
N ILE A 900 -23.74 4.66 6.81
CA ILE A 900 -23.76 3.58 7.80
C ILE A 900 -22.55 3.62 8.74
N ARG A 901 -21.47 4.36 8.45
CA ARG A 901 -20.25 4.42 9.27
C ARG A 901 -20.00 5.74 9.97
N TYR A 902 -20.98 6.63 9.98
CA TYR A 902 -20.91 7.95 10.59
C TYR A 902 -20.46 7.94 12.07
N PHE A 903 -20.92 6.96 12.87
CA PHE A 903 -20.64 6.92 14.32
C PHE A 903 -19.33 6.22 14.70
N ASP A 904 -18.67 5.52 13.77
CA ASP A 904 -17.38 4.91 14.04
C ASP A 904 -16.32 6.01 14.23
N GLY A 905 -15.61 5.97 15.35
CA GLY A 905 -14.69 7.04 15.76
C GLY A 905 -15.35 8.29 16.37
N VAL A 906 -16.68 8.37 16.42
CA VAL A 906 -17.44 9.35 17.25
C VAL A 906 -17.72 8.74 18.62
N LEU A 907 -18.14 7.48 18.65
CA LEU A 907 -18.28 6.67 19.87
C LEU A 907 -17.22 5.57 19.83
N GLU A 908 -16.49 5.39 20.94
CA GLU A 908 -15.61 4.22 21.08
C GLU A 908 -16.45 2.94 21.00
N ASP A 909 -16.00 1.96 20.21
CA ASP A 909 -16.65 0.66 20.04
C ASP A 909 -18.12 0.73 19.61
N ALA A 910 -18.46 1.72 18.78
CA ALA A 910 -19.80 1.80 18.17
C ALA A 910 -20.16 0.52 17.39
N LEU A 911 -19.14 -0.17 16.86
CA LEU A 911 -19.24 -1.48 16.24
C LEU A 911 -18.88 -2.56 17.27
N VAL A 912 -19.80 -3.49 17.50
CA VAL A 912 -19.63 -4.61 18.44
C VAL A 912 -19.43 -5.90 17.64
N GLU A 913 -18.41 -6.66 18.00
CA GLU A 913 -18.13 -7.99 17.45
C GLU A 913 -19.18 -9.01 17.93
N VAL A 914 -19.71 -9.80 16.99
CA VAL A 914 -20.65 -10.89 17.26
C VAL A 914 -20.09 -12.17 16.63
N VAL A 915 -19.91 -13.18 17.46
CA VAL A 915 -19.43 -14.51 17.04
C VAL A 915 -20.60 -15.48 17.04
N GLU A 916 -20.90 -16.06 15.88
CA GLU A 916 -21.90 -17.12 15.69
C GLU A 916 -21.27 -18.37 15.05
N ASP A 917 -22.00 -19.49 15.03
CA ASP A 917 -21.50 -20.79 14.53
C ASP A 917 -21.06 -20.76 13.05
N TRP A 918 -21.57 -19.81 12.26
CA TRP A 918 -21.24 -19.61 10.85
C TRP A 918 -20.22 -18.49 10.59
N GLY A 919 -19.74 -17.80 11.64
CA GLY A 919 -18.67 -16.82 11.51
C GLY A 919 -18.77 -15.63 12.46
N LEU A 920 -17.78 -14.74 12.33
CA LEU A 920 -17.67 -13.47 13.03
C LEU A 920 -18.28 -12.37 12.15
N TYR A 921 -19.12 -11.50 12.72
CA TYR A 921 -19.65 -10.31 12.07
C TYR A 921 -19.72 -9.13 13.05
N TYR A 922 -19.80 -7.90 12.54
CA TYR A 922 -19.95 -6.70 13.36
C TYR A 922 -21.36 -6.13 13.20
N ARG A 923 -21.90 -5.55 14.28
CA ARG A 923 -23.13 -4.77 14.25
C ARG A 923 -23.00 -3.51 15.10
N TYR A 924 -23.77 -2.49 14.79
CA TYR A 924 -23.79 -1.28 15.62
C TYR A 924 -24.45 -1.52 16.98
N ASP A 925 -23.87 -0.93 18.01
CA ASP A 925 -24.53 -0.72 19.29
C ASP A 925 -25.59 0.38 19.16
N TRP A 926 -26.76 -0.02 18.64
CA TRP A 926 -27.89 0.89 18.47
C TRP A 926 -28.40 1.43 19.80
N GLU A 927 -28.18 0.77 20.93
CA GLU A 927 -28.57 1.33 22.22
C GLU A 927 -27.72 2.54 22.56
N ARG A 928 -26.39 2.43 22.43
CA ARG A 928 -25.46 3.54 22.70
C ARG A 928 -25.58 4.67 21.67
N ILE A 929 -25.76 4.33 20.39
CA ILE A 929 -26.03 5.32 19.34
C ILE A 929 -27.36 6.03 19.60
N ASN A 930 -28.42 5.31 19.96
CA ASN A 930 -29.69 5.93 20.31
C ASN A 930 -29.60 6.72 21.62
N GLY A 931 -28.70 6.36 22.53
CA GLY A 931 -28.32 7.17 23.69
C GLY A 931 -27.86 8.56 23.27
N LEU A 932 -26.80 8.62 22.44
CA LEU A 932 -26.26 9.86 21.87
C LEU A 932 -27.29 10.63 21.02
N LEU A 933 -28.11 9.91 20.24
CA LEU A 933 -29.06 10.52 19.30
C LEU A 933 -30.39 10.95 19.93
N TYR A 934 -30.81 10.38 21.07
CA TYR A 934 -32.17 10.57 21.56
C TYR A 934 -32.33 10.68 23.08
N ARG A 935 -31.43 10.11 23.91
CA ARG A 935 -31.62 10.09 25.38
C ARG A 935 -30.75 11.08 26.13
N ASP A 936 -29.46 11.17 25.78
CA ASP A 936 -28.48 12.00 26.49
C ASP A 936 -28.35 13.42 25.91
N ALA A 937 -29.45 13.89 25.30
CA ALA A 937 -29.60 15.07 24.45
C ALA A 937 -28.93 14.95 23.07
N ILE A 938 -29.73 15.08 22.00
CA ILE A 938 -29.18 15.64 20.76
C ILE A 938 -28.55 16.97 21.15
N PRO A 939 -27.28 17.23 20.81
CA PRO A 939 -26.73 18.53 21.10
C PRO A 939 -27.49 19.60 20.32
N TYR A 940 -28.18 20.46 21.05
CA TYR A 940 -28.79 21.64 20.48
C TYR A 940 -27.69 22.65 20.22
N ASP A 941 -27.58 23.06 18.97
CA ASP A 941 -26.72 24.13 18.48
C ASP A 941 -27.55 25.42 18.44
N SER A 942 -27.93 25.89 19.64
CA SER A 942 -28.81 27.03 19.90
C SER A 942 -28.30 28.33 19.25
N SER A 943 -26.97 28.49 19.25
CA SER A 943 -26.25 29.60 18.64
C SER A 943 -26.09 29.44 17.11
N ALA A 944 -26.31 28.25 16.55
CA ALA A 944 -25.96 27.82 15.19
C ALA A 944 -24.45 27.83 14.86
N ALA A 945 -23.59 27.97 15.87
CA ALA A 945 -22.14 28.09 15.71
C ALA A 945 -21.47 26.76 15.33
N ALA A 946 -21.82 25.66 16.01
CA ALA A 946 -21.20 24.36 15.77
C ALA A 946 -21.45 23.90 14.32
N ARG A 947 -22.65 24.09 13.78
CA ARG A 947 -22.95 23.76 12.38
C ARG A 947 -22.23 24.64 11.37
N ALA A 948 -21.89 25.87 11.71
CA ALA A 948 -21.04 26.72 10.86
C ALA A 948 -19.61 26.20 10.81
N TRP A 949 -19.09 25.67 11.93
CA TRP A 949 -17.78 25.01 11.96
C TRP A 949 -17.68 23.77 11.06
N VAL A 950 -18.77 23.03 10.84
CA VAL A 950 -18.81 21.91 9.88
C VAL A 950 -18.42 22.38 8.47
N ALA A 951 -19.02 23.48 8.01
CA ALA A 951 -18.73 24.02 6.68
C ALA A 951 -17.30 24.57 6.57
N VAL A 952 -16.82 25.26 7.61
CA VAL A 952 -15.43 25.74 7.67
C VAL A 952 -14.43 24.59 7.66
N LEU A 953 -14.67 23.54 8.45
CA LEU A 953 -13.77 22.40 8.48
C LEU A 953 -13.76 21.68 7.13
N ALA A 954 -14.92 21.48 6.49
CA ALA A 954 -14.96 20.94 5.14
C ALA A 954 -14.19 21.82 4.13
N TYR A 955 -14.27 23.14 4.25
CA TYR A 955 -13.50 24.08 3.45
C TYR A 955 -11.98 23.92 3.66
N LEU A 956 -11.52 23.79 4.90
CA LEU A 956 -10.10 23.59 5.21
C LEU A 956 -9.60 22.22 4.74
N LEU A 957 -10.38 21.15 4.91
CA LEU A 957 -10.03 19.80 4.44
C LEU A 957 -10.01 19.69 2.90
N LEU A 958 -10.69 20.59 2.20
CA LEU A 958 -10.68 20.71 0.74
C LEU A 958 -9.53 21.56 0.19
N ASP A 959 -8.87 22.36 1.04
CA ASP A 959 -7.77 23.22 0.62
C ASP A 959 -6.61 22.36 0.09
N TYR A 960 -5.99 22.79 -1.01
CA TYR A 960 -4.89 22.04 -1.60
C TYR A 960 -3.71 21.85 -0.63
N ARG A 961 -3.48 22.76 0.32
CA ARG A 961 -2.45 22.63 1.36
C ARG A 961 -2.76 21.52 2.37
N TYR A 962 -4.02 21.12 2.49
CA TYR A 962 -4.39 19.94 3.25
C TYR A 962 -4.07 18.66 2.49
N LEU A 963 -4.34 18.62 1.18
CA LEU A 963 -4.18 17.43 0.33
C LEU A 963 -2.73 17.19 -0.11
N TYR A 964 -1.89 18.23 -0.05
CA TYR A 964 -0.48 18.18 -0.45
C TYR A 964 0.45 18.25 0.78
N LEU A 965 1.69 17.82 0.57
CA LEU A 965 2.76 17.84 1.57
C LEU A 965 3.32 19.23 1.84
#